data_AF-A0A5F2AX55-F1
#
_entry.id   AF-A0A5F2AX55-F1
#
_cell.length_a   1.000
_cell.length_b   1.000
_cell.length_c   1.000
_cell.angle_alpha   90.00
_cell.angle_beta   90.00
_cell.angle_gamma   90.00
#
_symmetry.space_group_name_H-M   'P 1'
#
loop_
_entity.id
_entity.type
_entity.pdbx_description
1 polymer ?
#
loop_
_entity_poly.entity_id
_entity_poly.type
_entity_poly.pdbx_seq_one_letter_code
_entity_poly.pdbx_strand_id
1 'polypeptide(L)'
;AGDLMSQVEEKIDLLSGTVDEEVRKIDQRFENLSRYWEEELGNIRLNAQDQMGRLQEKLGDVHVEGKGLLEEFKNEYAVQKDKIEEFVSRYKTNFQKEGDSVSERLGDSLRNIKEDGNEILQTLREEFSGTIDKMEQIVKKNEKVLEIHAEKIRNSVESNLENAGKDAERVLDRLRDSAEDFFEKQEEKISRLNGTIDAKISKQLTSLMDKGQLQLGQLEERISKYILDVKKNLEDSLKASRKDSDDQMKGFQKQLQNQLREMEAASEEFLRSGKEEFKGSMEEYRELQLDLKRDLEEIRNAKKNLIAEIQEESESLRSSVEEITDKMEELGEKAELFHKASEVVDKTDSYIQTMEELLSKADERTPLLNELEQKLDELQNLKHSLVNETEDLKLRLDSLASIKDSSDSLRSEFEELQRRSSDWEDTFTRLLEAGEKALEMEETFGDLTERLESLEAVRGEVKGLFEETDAHKEAAKGLTNKLYSLQNDVEILEAREKEIAETVRKTDDRIESLFRKKEEIRSVEAKFEKIEDLMVDLSERHKQISTLQHRMEDLKAGAIVVKEDLEGLLGEADDKFEKLSGFLDAVGAVTEGSSSSSKSKDSSKDHLIQRKKATVLNLYHNFQWPAETIAEKLNLETGLVNTILQSESVKKK
;
A
#
# COMPACT_ATOMS: atom_id res chain seq x y z
N ALA A 1 174.58 138.57 8.86
CA ALA A 1 173.39 138.12 9.62
C ALA A 1 172.08 138.56 8.97
N GLY A 2 171.96 139.80 8.44
CA GLY A 2 170.74 140.26 7.76
C GLY A 2 170.39 139.51 6.46
N ASP A 3 171.37 139.14 5.63
CA ASP A 3 171.11 138.46 4.34
C ASP A 3 170.54 137.04 4.47
N LEU A 4 170.74 136.36 5.60
CA LEU A 4 170.26 134.98 5.79
C LEU A 4 168.77 134.92 6.17
N MET A 5 168.24 135.95 6.83
CA MET A 5 166.81 136.01 7.20
C MET A 5 165.92 136.27 5.98
N SER A 6 166.35 137.17 5.08
CA SER A 6 165.58 137.49 3.88
C SER A 6 165.43 136.29 2.93
N GLN A 7 166.46 135.45 2.81
CA GLN A 7 166.38 134.21 2.01
C GLN A 7 165.47 133.14 2.62
N VAL A 8 165.29 133.14 3.95
CA VAL A 8 164.41 132.20 4.63
C VAL A 8 162.96 132.64 4.49
N GLU A 9 162.68 133.95 4.64
CA GLU A 9 161.33 134.50 4.42
C GLU A 9 160.86 134.27 2.98
N GLU A 10 161.71 134.51 1.99
CA GLU A 10 161.36 134.29 0.57
C GLU A 10 161.04 132.80 0.27
N LYS A 11 161.73 131.86 0.92
CA LYS A 11 161.43 130.42 0.78
C LYS A 11 160.15 130.00 1.48
N ILE A 12 159.82 130.62 2.61
CA ILE A 12 158.57 130.33 3.34
C ILE A 12 157.37 130.83 2.55
N ASP A 13 157.45 132.02 1.94
CA ASP A 13 156.38 132.56 1.10
C ASP A 13 156.15 131.71 -0.15
N LEU A 14 157.22 131.23 -0.79
CA LEU A 14 157.13 130.28 -1.91
C LEU A 14 156.48 128.95 -1.50
N LEU A 15 156.84 128.41 -0.33
CA LEU A 15 156.24 127.19 0.21
C LEU A 15 154.76 127.40 0.57
N SER A 16 154.41 128.52 1.19
CA SER A 16 153.02 128.87 1.53
C SER A 16 152.16 128.97 0.27
N GLY A 17 152.63 129.69 -0.76
CA GLY A 17 151.91 129.80 -2.02
C GLY A 17 151.73 128.47 -2.74
N THR A 18 152.68 127.54 -2.59
CA THR A 18 152.55 126.19 -3.17
C THR A 18 151.52 125.34 -2.41
N VAL A 19 151.47 125.45 -1.09
CA VAL A 19 150.51 124.73 -0.25
C VAL A 19 149.08 125.23 -0.50
N ASP A 20 148.87 126.56 -0.57
CA ASP A 20 147.55 127.13 -0.83
C ASP A 20 147.00 126.71 -2.21
N GLU A 21 147.88 126.62 -3.22
CA GLU A 21 147.49 126.16 -4.56
C GLU A 21 147.12 124.66 -4.57
N GLU A 22 147.80 123.81 -3.81
CA GLU A 22 147.45 122.39 -3.67
C GLU A 22 146.16 122.19 -2.86
N VAL A 23 145.92 122.97 -1.80
CA VAL A 23 144.65 122.95 -1.06
C VAL A 23 143.49 123.34 -1.97
N ARG A 24 143.66 124.40 -2.77
CA ARG A 24 142.65 124.83 -3.75
C ARG A 24 142.35 123.75 -4.80
N LYS A 25 143.36 123.02 -5.27
CA LYS A 25 143.15 121.86 -6.18
C LYS A 25 142.40 120.72 -5.51
N ILE A 26 142.68 120.46 -4.23
CA ILE A 26 142.00 119.43 -3.45
C ILE A 26 140.52 119.79 -3.27
N ASP A 27 140.21 121.03 -2.89
CA ASP A 27 138.83 121.49 -2.75
C ASP A 27 138.06 121.39 -4.06
N GLN A 28 138.68 121.79 -5.18
CA GLN A 28 138.07 121.68 -6.51
C GLN A 28 137.82 120.22 -6.92
N ARG A 29 138.68 119.27 -6.48
CA ARG A 29 138.45 117.83 -6.68
C ARG A 29 137.30 117.31 -5.83
N PHE A 30 137.20 117.74 -4.57
CA PHE A 30 136.08 117.36 -3.70
C PHE A 30 134.75 117.90 -4.22
N GLU A 31 134.72 119.13 -4.72
CA GLU A 31 133.52 119.74 -5.28
C GLU A 31 133.07 119.01 -6.56
N ASN A 32 134.00 118.65 -7.44
CA ASN A 32 133.73 117.82 -8.62
C ASN A 32 133.23 116.42 -8.25
N LEU A 33 133.81 115.81 -7.20
CA LEU A 33 133.40 114.50 -6.71
C LEU A 33 132.00 114.55 -6.10
N SER A 34 131.70 115.56 -5.28
CA SER A 34 130.36 115.78 -4.74
C SER A 34 129.32 115.97 -5.84
N ARG A 35 129.63 116.78 -6.87
CA ARG A 35 128.74 116.98 -8.01
C ARG A 35 128.53 115.70 -8.82
N TYR A 36 129.58 114.92 -9.05
CA TYR A 36 129.46 113.61 -9.70
C TYR A 36 128.57 112.66 -8.90
N TRP A 37 128.75 112.59 -7.58
CA TRP A 37 127.91 111.76 -6.71
C TRP A 37 126.47 112.24 -6.63
N GLU A 38 126.22 113.55 -6.64
CA GLU A 38 124.85 114.10 -6.71
C GLU A 38 124.16 113.74 -8.03
N GLU A 39 124.90 113.82 -9.15
CA GLU A 39 124.39 113.45 -10.47
C GLU A 39 124.10 111.94 -10.54
N GLU A 40 124.99 111.10 -10.00
CA GLU A 40 124.82 109.65 -10.00
C GLU A 40 123.70 109.19 -9.06
N LEU A 41 123.59 109.78 -7.87
CA LEU A 41 122.46 109.53 -6.96
C LEU A 41 121.14 110.03 -7.55
N GLY A 42 121.17 111.15 -8.27
CA GLY A 42 120.04 111.67 -9.03
C GLY A 42 119.57 110.66 -10.10
N ASN A 43 120.50 110.12 -10.89
CA ASN A 43 120.24 109.13 -11.92
C ASN A 43 119.67 107.82 -11.34
N ILE A 44 120.26 107.32 -10.25
CA ILE A 44 119.77 106.10 -9.58
C ILE A 44 118.33 106.31 -9.07
N ARG A 45 118.06 107.45 -8.44
CA ARG A 45 116.73 107.78 -7.93
C ARG A 45 115.70 107.89 -9.05
N LEU A 46 116.07 108.50 -10.18
CA LEU A 46 115.18 108.67 -11.32
C LEU A 46 114.89 107.32 -11.99
N ASN A 47 115.89 106.45 -12.11
CA ASN A 47 115.71 105.09 -12.62
C ASN A 47 114.83 104.23 -11.69
N ALA A 48 115.04 104.31 -10.37
CA ALA A 48 114.19 103.60 -9.40
C ALA A 48 112.73 104.08 -9.46
N GLN A 49 112.51 105.38 -9.65
CA GLN A 49 111.18 105.95 -9.81
C GLN A 49 110.49 105.48 -11.11
N ASP A 50 111.23 105.39 -12.22
CA ASP A 50 110.72 104.88 -13.49
C ASP A 50 110.37 103.39 -13.40
N GLN A 51 111.22 102.57 -12.78
CA GLN A 51 110.94 101.14 -12.54
C GLN A 51 109.71 100.94 -11.65
N MET A 52 109.55 101.76 -10.61
CA MET A 52 108.39 101.68 -9.72
C MET A 52 107.09 102.11 -10.43
N GLY A 53 107.16 103.10 -11.32
CA GLY A 53 106.04 103.48 -12.19
C GLY A 53 105.62 102.36 -13.13
N ARG A 54 106.58 101.71 -13.81
CA ARG A 54 106.30 100.57 -14.70
C ARG A 54 105.71 99.36 -13.97
N LEU A 55 106.13 99.12 -12.72
CA LEU A 55 105.56 98.06 -11.89
C LEU A 55 104.12 98.39 -11.46
N GLN A 56 103.82 99.64 -11.13
CA GLN A 56 102.46 100.08 -10.81
C GLN A 56 101.53 99.95 -12.02
N GLU A 57 102.00 100.31 -13.21
CA GLU A 57 101.23 100.16 -14.46
C GLU A 57 100.90 98.69 -14.73
N LYS A 58 101.90 97.79 -14.67
CA LYS A 58 101.68 96.35 -14.83
C LYS A 58 100.73 95.77 -13.77
N LEU A 59 100.82 96.24 -12.51
CA LEU A 59 99.92 95.80 -11.45
C LEU A 59 98.48 96.28 -11.70
N GLY A 60 98.32 97.47 -12.28
CA GLY A 60 97.03 98.01 -12.73
C GLY A 60 96.41 97.17 -13.84
N ASP A 61 97.20 96.82 -14.87
CA ASP A 61 96.74 96.00 -15.99
C ASP A 61 96.28 94.61 -15.52
N VAL A 62 97.05 93.95 -14.65
CA VAL A 62 96.68 92.65 -14.06
C VAL A 62 95.39 92.75 -13.24
N HIS A 63 95.17 93.85 -12.51
CA HIS A 63 93.91 94.05 -11.78
C HIS A 63 92.71 94.25 -12.73
N VAL A 64 92.89 94.96 -13.84
CA VAL A 64 91.84 95.18 -14.84
C VAL A 64 91.50 93.87 -15.55
N GLU A 65 92.50 93.09 -15.94
CA GLU A 65 92.31 91.78 -16.57
C GLU A 65 91.68 90.78 -15.59
N GLY A 66 92.15 90.73 -14.34
CA GLY A 66 91.54 89.92 -13.29
C GLY A 66 90.09 90.30 -13.00
N LYS A 67 89.76 91.60 -13.02
CA LYS A 67 88.37 92.07 -12.88
C LYS A 67 87.52 91.65 -14.08
N GLY A 68 88.07 91.72 -15.30
CA GLY A 68 87.40 91.27 -16.52
C GLY A 68 87.06 89.78 -16.49
N LEU A 69 88.04 88.94 -16.13
CA LEU A 69 87.84 87.49 -16.01
C LEU A 69 86.83 87.12 -14.92
N LEU A 70 86.82 87.86 -13.80
CA LEU A 70 85.83 87.64 -12.73
C LEU A 70 84.41 88.01 -13.20
N GLU A 71 84.28 89.06 -14.01
CA GLU A 71 83.01 89.50 -14.58
C GLU A 71 82.51 88.49 -15.64
N GLU A 72 83.39 87.95 -16.48
CA GLU A 72 83.09 86.87 -17.43
C GLU A 72 82.65 85.60 -16.71
N PHE A 73 83.40 85.15 -15.69
CA PHE A 73 83.02 83.99 -14.89
C PHE A 73 81.67 84.18 -14.20
N LYS A 74 81.41 85.37 -13.64
CA LYS A 74 80.13 85.68 -13.01
C LYS A 74 78.98 85.64 -14.02
N ASN A 75 79.19 86.13 -15.24
CA ASN A 75 78.20 86.08 -16.30
C ASN A 75 77.96 84.65 -16.79
N GLU A 76 79.00 83.86 -17.00
CA GLU A 76 78.85 82.43 -17.37
C GLU A 76 78.17 81.62 -16.27
N TYR A 77 78.54 81.86 -15.01
CA TYR A 77 77.91 81.22 -13.86
C TYR A 77 76.42 81.57 -13.77
N ALA A 78 76.06 82.85 -13.98
CA ALA A 78 74.66 83.27 -14.02
C ALA A 78 73.88 82.56 -15.15
N VAL A 79 74.46 82.50 -16.35
CA VAL A 79 73.84 81.81 -17.50
C VAL A 79 73.68 80.31 -17.24
N GLN A 80 74.67 79.65 -16.64
CA GLN A 80 74.58 78.23 -16.30
C GLN A 80 73.57 77.98 -15.18
N LYS A 81 73.54 78.84 -14.17
CA LYS A 81 72.55 78.79 -13.09
C LYS A 81 71.13 78.95 -13.63
N ASP A 82 70.89 79.91 -14.50
CA ASP A 82 69.59 80.13 -15.13
C ASP A 82 69.14 78.92 -15.96
N LYS A 83 70.07 78.29 -16.71
CA LYS A 83 69.78 77.05 -17.47
C LYS A 83 69.43 75.88 -16.55
N ILE A 84 70.11 75.73 -15.42
CA ILE A 84 69.82 74.68 -14.44
C ILE A 84 68.47 74.95 -13.77
N GLU A 85 68.19 76.19 -13.36
CA GLU A 85 66.90 76.57 -12.79
C GLU A 85 65.75 76.38 -13.78
N GLU A 86 65.96 76.70 -15.07
CA GLU A 86 64.98 76.43 -16.12
C GLU A 86 64.77 74.92 -16.33
N PHE A 87 65.84 74.13 -16.37
CA PHE A 87 65.75 72.67 -16.48
C PHE A 87 64.99 72.06 -15.29
N VAL A 88 65.34 72.43 -14.06
CA VAL A 88 64.66 71.98 -12.84
C VAL A 88 63.19 72.41 -12.84
N SER A 89 62.90 73.65 -13.25
CA SER A 89 61.52 74.15 -13.33
C SER A 89 60.70 73.37 -14.35
N ARG A 90 61.25 73.09 -15.54
CA ARG A 90 60.59 72.25 -16.57
C ARG A 90 60.38 70.82 -16.09
N TYR A 91 61.38 70.22 -15.43
CA TYR A 91 61.27 68.86 -14.92
C TYR A 91 60.21 68.76 -13.82
N LYS A 92 60.17 69.75 -12.91
CA LYS A 92 59.16 69.85 -11.85
C LYS A 92 57.75 70.02 -12.41
N THR A 93 57.57 70.86 -13.43
CA THR A 93 56.26 71.03 -14.08
C THR A 93 55.84 69.79 -14.85
N ASN A 94 56.77 69.10 -15.52
CA ASN A 94 56.47 67.85 -16.22
C ASN A 94 56.08 66.75 -15.24
N PHE A 95 56.80 66.57 -14.14
CA PHE A 95 56.42 65.61 -13.09
C PHE A 95 55.06 65.92 -12.46
N GLN A 96 54.75 67.20 -12.21
CA GLN A 96 53.43 67.57 -11.72
C GLN A 96 52.35 67.24 -12.73
N LYS A 97 52.52 67.58 -14.00
CA LYS A 97 51.55 67.24 -15.05
C LYS A 97 51.38 65.73 -15.24
N GLU A 98 52.47 64.97 -15.15
CA GLU A 98 52.43 63.52 -15.30
C GLU A 98 51.73 62.88 -14.09
N GLY A 99 52.04 63.35 -12.88
CA GLY A 99 51.35 62.98 -11.64
C GLY A 99 49.87 63.34 -11.65
N ASP A 100 49.51 64.54 -12.11
CA ASP A 100 48.12 64.98 -12.26
C ASP A 100 47.39 64.10 -13.29
N SER A 101 48.02 63.77 -14.44
CA SER A 101 47.39 62.89 -15.44
C SER A 101 47.24 61.45 -14.97
N VAL A 102 48.16 60.96 -14.14
CA VAL A 102 48.06 59.62 -13.53
C VAL A 102 46.97 59.62 -12.47
N SER A 103 46.87 60.67 -11.67
CA SER A 103 45.81 60.84 -10.68
C SER A 103 44.43 60.95 -11.34
N GLU A 104 44.31 61.68 -12.44
CA GLU A 104 43.09 61.79 -13.24
C GLU A 104 42.70 60.43 -13.86
N ARG A 105 43.66 59.72 -14.47
CA ARG A 105 43.42 58.36 -15.00
C ARG A 105 43.00 57.35 -13.93
N LEU A 106 43.61 57.40 -12.74
CA LEU A 106 43.21 56.56 -11.61
C LEU A 106 41.82 56.96 -11.09
N GLY A 107 41.52 58.25 -11.04
CA GLY A 107 40.22 58.77 -10.65
C GLY A 107 39.10 58.33 -11.60
N ASP A 108 39.34 58.39 -12.90
CA ASP A 108 38.41 57.95 -13.94
C ASP A 108 38.24 56.43 -13.92
N SER A 109 39.33 55.67 -13.76
CA SER A 109 39.26 54.20 -13.62
C SER A 109 38.45 53.79 -12.39
N LEU A 110 38.66 54.43 -11.23
CA LEU A 110 37.87 54.19 -10.02
C LEU A 110 36.40 54.59 -10.19
N ARG A 111 36.12 55.66 -10.95
CA ARG A 111 34.75 56.07 -11.24
C ARG A 111 34.06 55.04 -12.14
N ASN A 112 34.72 54.58 -13.20
CA ASN A 112 34.20 53.55 -14.10
C ASN A 112 33.97 52.23 -13.35
N ILE A 113 34.92 51.76 -12.54
CA ILE A 113 34.73 50.56 -11.71
C ILE A 113 33.53 50.70 -10.76
N LYS A 114 33.31 51.89 -10.22
CA LYS A 114 32.17 52.16 -9.33
C LYS A 114 30.84 52.23 -10.09
N GLU A 115 30.85 52.77 -11.31
CA GLU A 115 29.68 52.80 -12.20
C GLU A 115 29.33 51.39 -12.67
N ASP A 116 30.30 50.62 -13.16
CA ASP A 116 30.15 49.21 -13.53
C ASP A 116 29.66 48.37 -12.34
N GLY A 117 30.24 48.58 -11.15
CA GLY A 117 29.81 47.89 -9.94
C GLY A 117 28.37 48.22 -9.53
N ASN A 118 27.94 49.48 -9.71
CA ASN A 118 26.55 49.88 -9.47
C ASN A 118 25.60 49.33 -10.53
N GLU A 119 26.02 49.26 -11.80
CA GLU A 119 25.24 48.69 -12.90
C GLU A 119 25.05 47.18 -12.70
N ILE A 120 26.10 46.46 -12.30
CA ILE A 120 26.01 45.04 -11.92
C ILE A 120 25.05 44.88 -10.75
N LEU A 121 25.18 45.66 -9.68
CA LEU A 121 24.27 45.59 -8.52
C LEU A 121 22.80 45.91 -8.88
N GLN A 122 22.59 46.83 -9.82
CA GLN A 122 21.25 47.14 -10.32
C GLN A 122 20.68 45.98 -11.15
N THR A 123 21.47 45.43 -12.07
CA THR A 123 21.07 44.28 -12.91
C THR A 123 20.71 43.08 -12.02
N LEU A 124 21.56 42.79 -11.03
CA LEU A 124 21.36 41.70 -10.08
C LEU A 124 20.10 41.90 -9.23
N ARG A 125 19.81 43.15 -8.84
CA ARG A 125 18.55 43.51 -8.14
C ARG A 125 17.33 43.31 -9.03
N GLU A 126 17.40 43.68 -10.30
CA GLU A 126 16.31 43.51 -11.27
C GLU A 126 16.05 42.02 -11.56
N GLU A 127 17.10 41.21 -11.70
CA GLU A 127 17.00 39.75 -11.86
C GLU A 127 16.40 39.07 -10.63
N PHE A 128 16.83 39.46 -9.42
CA PHE A 128 16.23 38.96 -8.18
C PHE A 128 14.77 39.36 -8.04
N SER A 129 14.41 40.61 -8.38
CA SER A 129 13.02 41.06 -8.39
C SER A 129 12.18 40.25 -9.38
N GLY A 130 12.68 40.04 -10.60
CA GLY A 130 11.99 39.24 -11.62
C GLY A 130 11.84 37.77 -11.22
N THR A 131 12.81 37.22 -10.48
CA THR A 131 12.73 35.86 -9.93
C THR A 131 11.70 35.76 -8.82
N ILE A 132 11.63 36.75 -7.93
CA ILE A 132 10.61 36.84 -6.88
C ILE A 132 9.22 36.94 -7.51
N ASP A 133 9.02 37.80 -8.51
CA ASP A 133 7.73 37.94 -9.20
C ASP A 133 7.29 36.63 -9.89
N LYS A 134 8.23 35.92 -10.53
CA LYS A 134 7.96 34.60 -11.11
C LYS A 134 7.56 33.58 -10.04
N MET A 135 8.26 33.58 -8.91
CA MET A 135 7.96 32.68 -7.79
C MET A 135 6.57 32.99 -7.20
N GLU A 136 6.22 34.26 -7.05
CA GLU A 136 4.89 34.67 -6.59
C GLU A 136 3.78 34.29 -7.60
N GLN A 137 4.05 34.40 -8.90
CA GLN A 137 3.11 33.93 -9.94
C GLN A 137 2.93 32.40 -9.90
N ILE A 138 3.99 31.63 -9.67
CA ILE A 138 3.90 30.17 -9.54
C ILE A 138 3.07 29.82 -8.30
N VAL A 139 3.31 30.48 -7.16
CA VAL A 139 2.53 30.26 -5.94
C VAL A 139 1.04 30.57 -6.18
N LYS A 140 0.72 31.71 -6.81
CA LYS A 140 -0.67 32.07 -7.16
C LYS A 140 -1.31 31.07 -8.14
N LYS A 141 -0.56 30.54 -9.11
CA LYS A 141 -1.05 29.50 -10.01
C LYS A 141 -1.32 28.20 -9.27
N ASN A 142 -0.42 27.78 -8.39
CA ASN A 142 -0.57 26.58 -7.57
C ASN A 142 -1.77 26.68 -6.63
N GLU A 143 -1.96 27.85 -5.99
CA GLU A 143 -3.12 28.12 -5.14
C GLU A 143 -4.43 28.00 -5.94
N LYS A 144 -4.48 28.58 -7.14
CA LYS A 144 -5.64 28.48 -8.03
C LYS A 144 -5.89 27.05 -8.54
N VAL A 145 -4.84 26.28 -8.83
CA VAL A 145 -4.97 24.87 -9.23
C VAL A 145 -5.49 24.03 -8.06
N LEU A 146 -5.00 24.25 -6.84
CA LEU A 146 -5.50 23.59 -5.64
C LEU A 146 -6.96 23.93 -5.37
N GLU A 147 -7.36 25.19 -5.57
CA GLU A 147 -8.77 25.61 -5.44
C GLU A 147 -9.66 24.92 -6.48
N ILE A 148 -9.25 24.87 -7.74
CA ILE A 148 -9.97 24.14 -8.81
C ILE A 148 -10.04 22.64 -8.51
N HIS A 149 -8.97 22.05 -7.96
CA HIS A 149 -8.93 20.64 -7.61
C HIS A 149 -9.86 20.33 -6.43
N ALA A 150 -9.85 21.17 -5.40
CA ALA A 150 -10.77 21.06 -4.27
C ALA A 150 -12.23 21.20 -4.72
N GLU A 151 -12.51 22.13 -5.64
CA GLU A 151 -13.85 22.31 -6.21
C GLU A 151 -14.29 21.13 -7.09
N LYS A 152 -13.37 20.56 -7.89
CA LYS A 152 -13.64 19.32 -8.65
C LYS A 152 -13.91 18.13 -7.75
N ILE A 153 -13.10 17.91 -6.71
CA ILE A 153 -13.32 16.83 -5.73
C ILE A 153 -14.68 17.03 -5.08
N ARG A 154 -14.99 18.26 -4.62
CA ARG A 154 -16.27 18.57 -3.99
C ARG A 154 -17.44 18.25 -4.92
N ASN A 155 -17.40 18.73 -6.16
CA ASN A 155 -18.47 18.50 -7.13
C ASN A 155 -18.60 17.01 -7.49
N SER A 156 -17.49 16.29 -7.60
CA SER A 156 -17.50 14.84 -7.85
C SER A 156 -18.09 14.07 -6.67
N VAL A 157 -17.72 14.42 -5.44
CA VAL A 157 -18.27 13.80 -4.22
C VAL A 157 -19.75 14.12 -4.08
N GLU A 158 -20.16 15.35 -4.34
CA GLU A 158 -21.57 15.77 -4.29
C GLU A 158 -22.41 15.04 -5.35
N SER A 159 -21.90 14.90 -6.58
CA SER A 159 -22.56 14.13 -7.64
C SER A 159 -22.62 12.63 -7.32
N ASN A 160 -21.55 12.05 -6.76
CA ASN A 160 -21.53 10.65 -6.36
C ASN A 160 -22.50 10.37 -5.22
N LEU A 161 -22.60 11.27 -4.23
CA LEU A 161 -23.57 11.18 -3.14
C LEU A 161 -25.01 11.33 -3.65
N GLU A 162 -25.26 12.24 -4.60
CA GLU A 162 -26.58 12.40 -5.21
C GLU A 162 -26.97 11.15 -6.02
N ASN A 163 -26.05 10.57 -6.78
CA ASN A 163 -26.28 9.35 -7.54
C ASN A 163 -26.50 8.13 -6.62
N ALA A 164 -25.68 7.98 -5.57
CA ALA A 164 -25.87 6.94 -4.55
C ALA A 164 -27.21 7.10 -3.83
N GLY A 165 -27.63 8.34 -3.55
CA GLY A 165 -28.96 8.65 -3.00
C GLY A 165 -30.08 8.23 -3.93
N LYS A 166 -29.99 8.57 -5.23
CA LYS A 166 -30.97 8.15 -6.25
C LYS A 166 -31.01 6.64 -6.45
N ASP A 167 -29.88 5.96 -6.37
CA ASP A 167 -29.83 4.50 -6.50
C ASP A 167 -30.40 3.81 -5.26
N ALA A 168 -30.15 4.33 -4.07
CA ALA A 168 -30.82 3.88 -2.85
C ALA A 168 -32.34 4.07 -2.94
N GLU A 169 -32.80 5.23 -3.43
CA GLU A 169 -34.22 5.51 -3.63
C GLU A 169 -34.85 4.56 -4.66
N ARG A 170 -34.17 4.30 -5.79
CA ARG A 170 -34.61 3.29 -6.78
C ARG A 170 -34.67 1.88 -6.21
N VAL A 171 -33.72 1.50 -5.34
CA VAL A 171 -33.75 0.19 -4.67
C VAL A 171 -34.92 0.12 -3.72
N LEU A 172 -35.19 1.19 -2.95
CA LEU A 172 -36.35 1.26 -2.06
C LEU A 172 -37.67 1.20 -2.83
N ASP A 173 -37.78 1.89 -3.97
CA ASP A 173 -38.96 1.83 -4.83
C ASP A 173 -39.15 0.43 -5.42
N ARG A 174 -38.08 -0.22 -5.92
CA ARG A 174 -38.17 -1.61 -6.39
C ARG A 174 -38.54 -2.60 -5.29
N LEU A 175 -38.04 -2.38 -4.08
CA LEU A 175 -38.35 -3.22 -2.92
C LEU A 175 -39.80 -3.01 -2.49
N ARG A 176 -40.29 -1.77 -2.52
CA ARG A 176 -41.69 -1.43 -2.30
C ARG A 176 -42.60 -2.05 -3.35
N ASP A 177 -42.29 -1.88 -4.63
CA ASP A 177 -43.04 -2.48 -5.73
C ASP A 177 -43.04 -4.00 -5.59
N SER A 178 -41.89 -4.62 -5.34
CA SER A 178 -41.80 -6.07 -5.12
C SER A 178 -42.56 -6.53 -3.88
N ALA A 179 -42.63 -5.73 -2.82
CA ALA A 179 -43.41 -6.03 -1.64
C ALA A 179 -44.91 -5.92 -1.93
N GLU A 180 -45.33 -4.88 -2.67
CA GLU A 180 -46.70 -4.68 -3.12
C GLU A 180 -47.16 -5.82 -4.02
N ASP A 181 -46.34 -6.21 -5.01
CA ASP A 181 -46.54 -7.35 -5.90
C ASP A 181 -46.63 -8.69 -5.12
N PHE A 182 -45.81 -8.83 -4.08
CA PHE A 182 -45.85 -10.00 -3.20
C PHE A 182 -47.15 -10.03 -2.40
N PHE A 183 -47.54 -8.92 -1.80
CA PHE A 183 -48.79 -8.82 -1.03
C PHE A 183 -50.01 -9.01 -1.93
N GLU A 184 -50.03 -8.46 -3.14
CA GLU A 184 -51.11 -8.67 -4.11
C GLU A 184 -51.20 -10.14 -4.54
N LYS A 185 -50.06 -10.81 -4.80
CA LYS A 185 -50.05 -12.26 -5.09
C LYS A 185 -50.50 -13.10 -3.89
N GLN A 186 -50.19 -12.68 -2.67
CA GLN A 186 -50.69 -13.36 -1.46
C GLN A 186 -52.18 -13.11 -1.26
N GLU A 187 -52.67 -11.90 -1.51
CA GLU A 187 -54.08 -11.55 -1.45
C GLU A 187 -54.87 -12.28 -2.54
N GLU A 188 -54.32 -12.41 -3.75
CA GLU A 188 -54.89 -13.21 -4.83
C GLU A 188 -54.88 -14.70 -4.48
N LYS A 189 -53.82 -15.22 -3.83
CA LYS A 189 -53.81 -16.60 -3.31
C LYS A 189 -54.85 -16.79 -2.22
N ILE A 190 -55.02 -15.84 -1.30
CA ILE A 190 -56.04 -15.86 -0.25
C ILE A 190 -57.43 -15.78 -0.87
N SER A 191 -57.63 -14.95 -1.89
CA SER A 191 -58.89 -14.81 -2.63
C SER A 191 -59.21 -16.06 -3.44
N ARG A 192 -58.22 -16.67 -4.11
CA ARG A 192 -58.36 -17.97 -4.78
C ARG A 192 -58.59 -19.10 -3.78
N LEU A 193 -57.98 -19.04 -2.59
CA LEU A 193 -58.18 -20.01 -1.53
C LEU A 193 -59.58 -19.88 -0.92
N ASN A 194 -60.05 -18.66 -0.66
CA ASN A 194 -61.43 -18.37 -0.26
C ASN A 194 -62.41 -18.79 -1.35
N GLY A 195 -62.14 -18.47 -2.61
CA GLY A 195 -62.93 -18.94 -3.76
C GLY A 195 -62.90 -20.46 -3.90
N THR A 196 -61.79 -21.13 -3.56
CA THR A 196 -61.68 -22.60 -3.56
C THR A 196 -62.37 -23.21 -2.36
N ILE A 197 -62.38 -22.54 -1.20
CA ILE A 197 -63.10 -22.93 0.00
C ILE A 197 -64.60 -22.75 -0.23
N ASP A 198 -65.04 -21.62 -0.76
CA ASP A 198 -66.44 -21.34 -1.12
C ASP A 198 -66.89 -22.23 -2.27
N ALA A 199 -66.04 -22.50 -3.26
CA ALA A 199 -66.32 -23.49 -4.29
C ALA A 199 -66.30 -24.91 -3.73
N LYS A 200 -65.49 -25.25 -2.72
CA LYS A 200 -65.55 -26.56 -2.04
C LYS A 200 -66.78 -26.69 -1.16
N ILE A 201 -67.18 -25.66 -0.44
CA ILE A 201 -68.39 -25.59 0.38
C ILE A 201 -69.60 -25.68 -0.54
N SER A 202 -69.62 -24.89 -1.62
CA SER A 202 -70.66 -24.93 -2.65
C SER A 202 -70.67 -26.28 -3.38
N LYS A 203 -69.52 -26.84 -3.78
CA LYS A 203 -69.44 -28.15 -4.44
C LYS A 203 -69.71 -29.30 -3.49
N GLN A 204 -69.50 -29.16 -2.18
CA GLN A 204 -69.94 -30.13 -1.18
C GLN A 204 -71.45 -30.02 -0.94
N LEU A 205 -72.02 -28.81 -0.87
CA LEU A 205 -73.47 -28.56 -0.81
C LEU A 205 -74.18 -29.06 -2.07
N THR A 206 -73.65 -28.76 -3.25
CA THR A 206 -74.17 -29.21 -4.55
C THR A 206 -73.89 -30.70 -4.78
N SER A 207 -72.74 -31.27 -4.38
CA SER A 207 -72.53 -32.73 -4.50
C SER A 207 -73.31 -33.54 -3.47
N LEU A 208 -73.72 -32.96 -2.33
CA LEU A 208 -74.71 -33.58 -1.43
C LEU A 208 -76.12 -33.54 -2.04
N MET A 209 -76.42 -32.54 -2.88
CA MET A 209 -77.68 -32.42 -3.62
C MET A 209 -77.71 -33.34 -4.86
N ASP A 210 -76.62 -33.39 -5.63
CA ASP A 210 -76.50 -34.15 -6.88
C ASP A 210 -76.15 -35.62 -6.65
N LYS A 211 -75.51 -36.00 -5.53
CA LYS A 211 -75.33 -37.44 -5.18
C LYS A 211 -76.65 -38.13 -4.81
N GLY A 212 -77.74 -37.38 -4.67
CA GLY A 212 -79.10 -37.93 -4.59
C GLY A 212 -79.67 -38.39 -5.93
N GLN A 213 -79.10 -38.00 -7.08
CA GLN A 213 -79.72 -38.25 -8.38
C GLN A 213 -78.68 -38.47 -9.51
N LEU A 214 -78.65 -39.73 -9.98
CA LEU A 214 -78.11 -40.23 -11.26
C LEU A 214 -76.63 -40.67 -11.39
N GLN A 215 -76.48 -41.99 -11.24
CA GLN A 215 -75.85 -42.94 -12.18
C GLN A 215 -74.32 -43.10 -12.19
N LEU A 216 -73.93 -44.03 -11.32
CA LEU A 216 -72.60 -44.59 -11.03
C LEU A 216 -72.03 -45.57 -12.09
N GLY A 217 -72.53 -45.59 -13.34
CA GLY A 217 -72.27 -46.74 -14.25
C GLY A 217 -71.30 -46.53 -15.41
N GLN A 218 -71.01 -45.28 -15.81
CA GLN A 218 -70.28 -45.00 -17.07
C GLN A 218 -69.00 -44.16 -16.91
N LEU A 219 -68.64 -43.80 -15.67
CA LEU A 219 -67.52 -42.89 -15.38
C LEU A 219 -66.17 -43.62 -15.24
N GLU A 220 -66.18 -44.86 -14.75
CA GLU A 220 -64.94 -45.58 -14.42
C GLU A 220 -64.10 -45.93 -15.66
N GLU A 221 -64.74 -46.34 -16.76
CA GLU A 221 -64.02 -46.82 -17.94
C GLU A 221 -63.33 -45.69 -18.76
N ARG A 222 -63.90 -44.47 -18.77
CA ARG A 222 -63.28 -43.31 -19.43
C ARG A 222 -62.18 -42.67 -18.59
N ILE A 223 -62.32 -42.66 -17.26
CA ILE A 223 -61.32 -42.09 -16.36
C ILE A 223 -60.02 -42.90 -16.40
N SER A 224 -60.10 -44.23 -16.40
CA SER A 224 -58.89 -45.07 -16.44
C SER A 224 -58.08 -44.91 -17.73
N LYS A 225 -58.74 -44.74 -18.88
CA LYS A 225 -58.05 -44.61 -20.18
C LYS A 225 -57.37 -43.23 -20.35
N TYR A 226 -58.02 -42.17 -19.88
CA TYR A 226 -57.47 -40.81 -19.94
C TYR A 226 -56.32 -40.60 -18.93
N ILE A 227 -56.39 -41.22 -17.75
CA ILE A 227 -55.30 -41.19 -16.76
C ILE A 227 -54.04 -41.89 -17.29
N LEU A 228 -54.19 -42.98 -18.05
CA LEU A 228 -53.06 -43.73 -18.60
C LEU A 228 -52.30 -42.97 -19.69
N ASP A 229 -53.02 -42.31 -20.61
CA ASP A 229 -52.40 -41.51 -21.67
C ASP A 229 -51.75 -40.23 -21.13
N VAL A 230 -52.37 -39.56 -20.15
CA VAL A 230 -51.78 -38.39 -19.49
C VAL A 230 -50.54 -38.76 -18.69
N LYS A 231 -50.55 -39.90 -17.97
CA LYS A 231 -49.38 -40.38 -17.24
C LYS A 231 -48.21 -40.69 -18.20
N LYS A 232 -48.48 -41.34 -19.32
CA LYS A 232 -47.45 -41.69 -20.31
C LYS A 232 -46.81 -40.45 -20.95
N ASN A 233 -47.62 -39.47 -21.36
CA ASN A 233 -47.10 -38.23 -21.94
C ASN A 233 -46.33 -37.39 -20.90
N LEU A 234 -46.77 -37.37 -19.63
CA LEU A 234 -46.03 -36.70 -18.56
C LEU A 234 -44.70 -37.41 -18.25
N GLU A 235 -44.67 -38.74 -18.23
CA GLU A 235 -43.44 -39.51 -18.03
C GLU A 235 -42.43 -39.29 -19.16
N ASP A 236 -42.89 -39.28 -20.42
CA ASP A 236 -42.02 -39.07 -21.57
C ASP A 236 -41.51 -37.62 -21.64
N SER A 237 -42.35 -36.63 -21.32
CA SER A 237 -41.93 -35.22 -21.23
C SER A 237 -41.00 -34.95 -20.06
N LEU A 238 -41.20 -35.59 -18.90
CA LEU A 238 -40.31 -35.48 -17.74
C LEU A 238 -38.96 -36.16 -18.01
N LYS A 239 -38.93 -37.30 -18.70
CA LYS A 239 -37.68 -37.96 -19.11
C LYS A 239 -36.90 -37.10 -20.11
N ALA A 240 -37.57 -36.51 -21.10
CA ALA A 240 -36.92 -35.62 -22.05
C ALA A 240 -36.38 -34.36 -21.37
N SER A 241 -37.16 -33.73 -20.50
CA SER A 241 -36.75 -32.53 -19.75
C SER A 241 -35.63 -32.81 -18.74
N ARG A 242 -35.65 -33.95 -18.03
CA ARG A 242 -34.54 -34.36 -17.15
C ARG A 242 -33.26 -34.60 -17.92
N LYS A 243 -33.33 -35.25 -19.09
CA LYS A 243 -32.15 -35.52 -19.91
C LYS A 243 -31.54 -34.23 -20.46
N ASP A 244 -32.37 -33.30 -20.94
CA ASP A 244 -31.92 -32.00 -21.44
C ASP A 244 -31.31 -31.15 -20.31
N SER A 245 -31.93 -31.15 -19.12
CA SER A 245 -31.37 -30.49 -17.94
C SER A 245 -30.04 -31.10 -17.48
N ASP A 246 -29.89 -32.42 -17.53
CA ASP A 246 -28.63 -33.11 -17.18
C ASP A 246 -27.51 -32.79 -18.19
N ASP A 247 -27.83 -32.75 -19.48
CA ASP A 247 -26.86 -32.43 -20.53
C ASP A 247 -26.45 -30.95 -20.48
N GLN A 248 -27.38 -30.04 -20.15
CA GLN A 248 -27.07 -28.63 -19.88
C GLN A 248 -26.23 -28.46 -18.61
N MET A 249 -26.53 -29.18 -17.53
CA MET A 249 -25.78 -29.11 -16.27
C MET A 249 -24.35 -29.63 -16.44
N LYS A 250 -24.15 -30.68 -17.25
CA LYS A 250 -22.82 -31.16 -17.65
C LYS A 250 -22.08 -30.15 -18.53
N GLY A 251 -22.77 -29.50 -19.47
CA GLY A 251 -22.20 -28.43 -20.29
C GLY A 251 -21.72 -27.25 -19.45
N PHE A 252 -22.54 -26.78 -18.52
CA PHE A 252 -22.22 -25.71 -17.58
C PHE A 252 -21.07 -26.10 -16.66
N GLN A 253 -21.10 -27.29 -16.06
CA GLN A 253 -20.02 -27.79 -15.21
C GLN A 253 -18.68 -27.86 -15.97
N LYS A 254 -18.70 -28.25 -17.24
CA LYS A 254 -17.51 -28.30 -18.08
C LYS A 254 -16.99 -26.90 -18.46
N GLN A 255 -17.89 -25.95 -18.71
CA GLN A 255 -17.51 -24.54 -18.92
C GLN A 255 -16.91 -23.92 -17.66
N LEU A 256 -17.52 -24.14 -16.50
CA LEU A 256 -17.04 -23.64 -15.21
C LEU A 256 -15.67 -24.22 -14.86
N GLN A 257 -15.48 -25.52 -15.13
CA GLN A 257 -14.19 -26.17 -14.94
C GLN A 257 -13.11 -25.64 -15.90
N ASN A 258 -13.45 -25.33 -17.15
CA ASN A 258 -12.51 -24.71 -18.09
C ASN A 258 -12.16 -23.28 -17.69
N GLN A 259 -13.14 -22.46 -17.28
CA GLN A 259 -12.90 -21.09 -16.83
C GLN A 259 -12.07 -21.05 -15.54
N LEU A 260 -12.33 -21.95 -14.59
CA LEU A 260 -11.49 -22.06 -13.39
C LEU A 260 -10.04 -22.42 -13.75
N ARG A 261 -9.85 -23.30 -14.74
CA ARG A 261 -8.52 -23.72 -15.18
C ARG A 261 -7.78 -22.63 -15.95
N GLU A 262 -8.49 -21.85 -16.76
CA GLU A 262 -7.94 -20.66 -17.43
C GLU A 262 -7.62 -19.55 -16.42
N MET A 263 -8.47 -19.35 -15.41
CA MET A 263 -8.24 -18.38 -14.34
C MET A 263 -7.06 -18.79 -13.44
N GLU A 264 -6.91 -20.08 -13.15
CA GLU A 264 -5.78 -20.62 -12.40
C GLU A 264 -4.47 -20.48 -13.18
N ALA A 265 -4.48 -20.78 -14.49
CA ALA A 265 -3.33 -20.57 -15.37
C ALA A 265 -2.94 -19.09 -15.50
N ALA A 266 -3.93 -18.19 -15.66
CA ALA A 266 -3.69 -16.75 -15.74
C ALA A 266 -3.17 -16.17 -14.41
N SER A 267 -3.69 -16.65 -13.28
CA SER A 267 -3.22 -16.28 -11.94
C SER A 267 -1.79 -16.76 -11.69
N GLU A 268 -1.46 -17.99 -12.10
CA GLU A 268 -0.11 -18.55 -11.97
C GLU A 268 0.89 -17.80 -12.86
N GLU A 269 0.49 -17.41 -14.07
CA GLU A 269 1.31 -16.58 -14.98
C GLU A 269 1.50 -15.15 -14.44
N PHE A 270 0.44 -14.54 -13.90
CA PHE A 270 0.52 -13.22 -13.27
C PHE A 270 1.43 -13.22 -12.04
N LEU A 271 1.32 -14.24 -11.17
CA LEU A 271 2.20 -14.40 -10.01
C LEU A 271 3.64 -14.67 -10.43
N ARG A 272 3.87 -15.39 -11.54
CA ARG A 272 5.22 -15.62 -12.07
C ARG A 272 5.82 -14.34 -12.63
N SER A 273 5.07 -13.58 -13.44
CA SER A 273 5.50 -12.28 -13.99
C SER A 273 5.77 -11.29 -12.88
N GLY A 274 4.85 -11.13 -11.94
CA GLY A 274 5.03 -10.23 -10.79
C GLY A 274 6.20 -10.62 -9.90
N LYS A 275 6.50 -11.92 -9.75
CA LYS A 275 7.68 -12.39 -9.02
C LYS A 275 8.99 -12.13 -9.76
N GLU A 276 8.99 -12.25 -11.09
CA GLU A 276 10.15 -11.92 -11.93
C GLU A 276 10.41 -10.42 -11.96
N GLU A 277 9.37 -9.60 -12.11
CA GLU A 277 9.45 -8.13 -12.04
C GLU A 277 9.88 -7.62 -10.66
N PHE A 278 9.30 -8.17 -9.58
CA PHE A 278 9.71 -7.82 -8.22
C PHE A 278 11.18 -8.21 -7.95
N LYS A 279 11.61 -9.36 -8.47
CA LYS A 279 13.00 -9.78 -8.36
C LYS A 279 13.91 -8.84 -9.15
N GLY A 280 13.55 -8.47 -10.38
CA GLY A 280 14.27 -7.50 -11.20
C GLY A 280 14.42 -6.14 -10.49
N SER A 281 13.31 -5.60 -9.99
CA SER A 281 13.30 -4.34 -9.24
C SER A 281 14.12 -4.41 -7.93
N MET A 282 14.11 -5.56 -7.23
CA MET A 282 14.95 -5.76 -6.05
C MET A 282 16.44 -5.85 -6.40
N GLU A 283 16.79 -6.42 -7.56
CA GLU A 283 18.16 -6.50 -8.08
C GLU A 283 18.66 -5.10 -8.48
N GLU A 284 17.84 -4.31 -9.18
CA GLU A 284 18.12 -2.91 -9.54
C GLU A 284 18.27 -2.02 -8.31
N TYR A 285 17.40 -2.16 -7.30
CA TYR A 285 17.52 -1.44 -6.03
C TYR A 285 18.83 -1.79 -5.31
N ARG A 286 19.27 -3.05 -5.39
CA ARG A 286 20.51 -3.51 -4.80
C ARG A 286 21.73 -2.96 -5.54
N GLU A 287 21.69 -2.89 -6.88
CA GLU A 287 22.72 -2.22 -7.68
C GLU A 287 22.80 -0.74 -7.35
N LEU A 288 21.66 -0.04 -7.30
CA LEU A 288 21.61 1.37 -6.93
C LEU A 288 22.18 1.63 -5.52
N GLN A 289 21.91 0.74 -4.56
CA GLN A 289 22.53 0.82 -3.22
C GLN A 289 24.05 0.60 -3.24
N LEU A 290 24.56 -0.25 -4.14
CA LEU A 290 26.00 -0.48 -4.30
C LEU A 290 26.67 0.72 -4.96
N ASP A 291 26.05 1.28 -5.98
CA ASP A 291 26.53 2.48 -6.66
C ASP A 291 26.52 3.68 -5.72
N LEU A 292 25.44 3.91 -4.96
CA LEU A 292 25.39 4.98 -3.96
C LEU A 292 26.49 4.82 -2.89
N LYS A 293 26.79 3.59 -2.47
CA LYS A 293 27.90 3.33 -1.54
C LYS A 293 29.26 3.63 -2.17
N ARG A 294 29.45 3.29 -3.45
CA ARG A 294 30.68 3.59 -4.18
C ARG A 294 30.85 5.10 -4.31
N ASP A 295 29.81 5.81 -4.73
CA ASP A 295 29.82 7.26 -4.91
C ASP A 295 30.07 7.99 -3.57
N LEU A 296 29.47 7.53 -2.47
CA LEU A 296 29.76 8.05 -1.13
C LEU A 296 31.22 7.82 -0.71
N GLU A 297 31.82 6.69 -1.08
CA GLU A 297 33.23 6.39 -0.80
C GLU A 297 34.16 7.24 -1.68
N GLU A 298 33.81 7.46 -2.95
CA GLU A 298 34.52 8.36 -3.85
C GLU A 298 34.47 9.81 -3.35
N ILE A 299 33.30 10.31 -2.94
CA ILE A 299 33.14 11.64 -2.32
C ILE A 299 33.97 11.73 -1.03
N ARG A 300 33.97 10.68 -0.21
CA ARG A 300 34.76 10.65 1.03
C ARG A 300 36.27 10.73 0.74
N ASN A 301 36.73 10.02 -0.28
CA ASN A 301 38.13 10.04 -0.69
C ASN A 301 38.52 11.38 -1.33
N ALA A 302 37.66 11.95 -2.19
CA ALA A 302 37.86 13.28 -2.76
C ALA A 302 37.94 14.35 -1.66
N LYS A 303 37.04 14.30 -0.67
CA LYS A 303 37.09 15.19 0.50
C LYS A 303 38.39 15.04 1.28
N LYS A 304 38.86 13.81 1.49
CA LYS A 304 40.11 13.55 2.21
C LYS A 304 41.32 14.09 1.46
N ASN A 305 41.36 13.92 0.14
CA ASN A 305 42.42 14.44 -0.71
C ASN A 305 42.43 15.97 -0.73
N LEU A 306 41.26 16.60 -0.87
CA LEU A 306 41.13 18.06 -0.87
C LEU A 306 41.53 18.69 0.47
N ILE A 307 41.23 18.01 1.60
CA ILE A 307 41.72 18.44 2.91
C ILE A 307 43.24 18.32 3.02
N ALA A 308 43.84 17.26 2.47
CA ALA A 308 45.29 17.08 2.47
C ALA A 308 45.99 18.15 1.62
N GLU A 309 45.44 18.46 0.45
CA GLU A 309 45.95 19.50 -0.46
C GLU A 309 45.86 20.90 0.17
N ILE A 310 44.72 21.24 0.81
CA ILE A 310 44.58 22.50 1.57
C ILE A 310 45.57 22.56 2.73
N GLN A 311 45.85 21.44 3.41
CA GLN A 311 46.86 21.41 4.47
C GLN A 311 48.27 21.66 3.93
N GLU A 312 48.62 21.05 2.80
CA GLU A 312 49.92 21.21 2.14
C GLU A 312 50.11 22.64 1.63
N GLU A 313 49.10 23.23 0.97
CA GLU A 313 49.13 24.64 0.58
C GLU A 313 49.21 25.58 1.79
N SER A 314 48.48 25.29 2.86
CA SER A 314 48.54 26.09 4.09
C SER A 314 49.91 26.01 4.77
N GLU A 315 50.59 24.86 4.72
CA GLU A 315 51.96 24.71 5.21
C GLU A 315 52.97 25.45 4.32
N SER A 316 52.80 25.37 3.00
CA SER A 316 53.60 26.12 2.02
C SER A 316 53.47 27.64 2.21
N LEU A 317 52.23 28.13 2.33
CA LEU A 317 51.96 29.55 2.61
C LEU A 317 52.54 29.97 3.96
N ARG A 318 52.44 29.13 4.99
CA ARG A 318 53.04 29.42 6.29
C ARG A 318 54.56 29.55 6.21
N SER A 319 55.22 28.65 5.48
CA SER A 319 56.68 28.74 5.24
C SER A 319 57.05 30.01 4.46
N SER A 320 56.24 30.40 3.46
CA SER A 320 56.49 31.63 2.70
C SER A 320 56.30 32.90 3.55
N VAL A 321 55.29 32.91 4.43
CA VAL A 321 55.06 34.00 5.39
C VAL A 321 56.19 34.09 6.42
N GLU A 322 56.70 32.95 6.89
CA GLU A 322 57.85 32.89 7.80
C GLU A 322 59.11 33.48 7.11
N GLU A 323 59.38 33.10 5.86
CA GLU A 323 60.49 33.67 5.08
C GLU A 323 60.36 35.20 4.83
N ILE A 324 59.13 35.68 4.58
CA ILE A 324 58.86 37.12 4.46
C ILE A 324 59.08 37.83 5.80
N THR A 325 58.70 37.20 6.91
CA THR A 325 58.87 37.75 8.26
C THR A 325 60.35 37.87 8.60
N ASP A 326 61.15 36.84 8.31
CA ASP A 326 62.61 36.85 8.50
C ASP A 326 63.28 37.97 7.67
N LYS A 327 62.87 38.13 6.40
CA LYS A 327 63.38 39.23 5.55
C LYS A 327 62.96 40.61 6.06
N MET A 328 61.79 40.72 6.68
CA MET A 328 61.30 41.96 7.26
C MET A 328 62.04 42.30 8.57
N GLU A 329 62.43 41.28 9.34
CA GLU A 329 63.29 41.43 10.52
C GLU A 329 64.71 41.87 10.13
N GLU A 330 65.32 41.27 9.09
CA GLU A 330 66.60 41.73 8.51
C GLU A 330 66.54 43.18 8.00
N LEU A 331 65.41 43.59 7.42
CA LEU A 331 65.19 44.98 7.00
C LEU A 331 65.06 45.92 8.21
N GLY A 332 64.46 45.45 9.30
CA GLY A 332 64.42 46.15 10.59
C GLY A 332 65.82 46.37 11.17
N GLU A 333 66.67 45.36 11.16
CA GLU A 333 68.07 45.47 11.60
C GLU A 333 68.90 46.43 10.71
N LYS A 334 68.64 46.43 9.38
CA LYS A 334 69.26 47.40 8.46
C LYS A 334 68.80 48.85 8.70
N ALA A 335 67.58 49.06 9.20
CA ALA A 335 67.09 50.40 9.55
C ALA A 335 67.78 50.96 10.81
N GLU A 336 68.19 50.11 11.77
CA GLU A 336 68.98 50.55 12.93
C GLU A 336 70.40 51.01 12.55
N LEU A 337 70.98 50.46 11.47
CA LEU A 337 72.28 50.90 10.95
C LEU A 337 72.23 52.32 10.34
N PHE A 338 71.07 52.75 9.85
CA PHE A 338 70.88 54.13 9.36
C PHE A 338 70.91 55.17 10.49
N HIS A 339 70.53 54.81 11.71
CA HIS A 339 70.66 55.71 12.87
C HIS A 339 72.11 55.87 13.35
N LYS A 340 72.93 54.81 13.25
CA LYS A 340 74.38 54.91 13.53
C LYS A 340 75.17 55.72 12.48
N ALA A 341 74.70 55.78 11.23
CA ALA A 341 75.32 56.60 10.19
C ALA A 341 75.09 58.11 10.41
N SER A 342 73.96 58.50 11.03
CA SER A 342 73.65 59.90 11.32
C SER A 342 74.51 60.49 12.45
N GLU A 343 74.98 59.67 13.39
CA GLU A 343 75.79 60.10 14.54
C GLU A 343 77.27 60.35 14.17
N VAL A 344 77.72 59.84 13.02
CA VAL A 344 79.07 60.02 12.46
C VAL A 344 79.17 61.35 11.68
N VAL A 345 78.07 61.83 11.11
CA VAL A 345 78.00 63.09 10.36
C VAL A 345 78.27 64.29 11.27
N ASP A 346 77.70 64.31 12.48
CA ASP A 346 77.88 65.42 13.44
C ASP A 346 79.30 65.54 14.02
N LYS A 347 80.09 64.46 14.01
CA LYS A 347 81.51 64.50 14.43
C LYS A 347 82.44 64.99 13.33
N THR A 348 82.02 64.86 12.06
CA THR A 348 82.84 65.17 10.89
C THR A 348 82.91 66.68 10.63
N ASP A 349 81.84 67.42 10.96
CA ASP A 349 81.80 68.89 10.82
C ASP A 349 82.77 69.64 11.76
N SER A 350 83.17 69.03 12.88
CA SER A 350 84.16 69.63 13.80
C SER A 350 85.60 69.52 13.32
N TYR A 351 85.91 68.55 12.46
CA TYR A 351 87.25 68.36 11.89
C TYR A 351 87.50 69.26 10.67
N ILE A 352 86.44 69.62 9.94
CA ILE A 352 86.50 70.45 8.72
C ILE A 352 86.99 71.88 9.03
N GLN A 353 86.58 72.48 10.15
CA GLN A 353 87.00 73.83 10.54
C GLN A 353 88.49 73.96 10.90
N THR A 354 89.13 72.89 11.35
CA THR A 354 90.57 72.89 11.65
C THR A 354 91.44 72.62 10.44
N MET A 355 90.86 72.07 9.37
CA MET A 355 91.55 71.71 8.14
C MET A 355 91.58 72.86 7.12
N GLU A 356 90.61 73.77 7.18
CA GLU A 356 90.57 75.02 6.40
C GLU A 356 91.76 75.96 6.69
N GLU A 357 92.30 75.94 7.92
CA GLU A 357 93.40 76.85 8.32
C GLU A 357 94.79 76.35 7.83
N LEU A 358 94.93 75.06 7.53
CA LEU A 358 96.19 74.45 7.08
C LEU A 358 96.31 74.32 5.55
N LEU A 359 95.21 74.40 4.81
CA LEU A 359 95.19 74.23 3.34
C LEU A 359 95.52 75.52 2.56
N SER A 360 95.57 76.69 3.21
CA SER A 360 95.94 77.98 2.58
C SER A 360 97.42 78.07 2.11
N LYS A 361 98.25 77.05 2.33
CA LYS A 361 99.71 77.13 2.07
C LYS A 361 100.30 76.10 1.09
N ALA A 362 99.51 75.21 0.50
CA ALA A 362 100.10 74.09 -0.26
C ALA A 362 99.24 73.63 -1.44
N ASP A 363 99.01 74.49 -2.43
CA ASP A 363 98.34 74.08 -3.66
C ASP A 363 98.97 74.71 -4.89
N GLU A 364 99.49 73.87 -5.79
CA GLU A 364 99.54 74.11 -7.23
C GLU A 364 100.10 72.82 -7.89
N ARG A 365 99.18 71.85 -8.17
CA ARG A 365 99.17 70.87 -9.31
C ARG A 365 98.57 69.48 -9.01
N THR A 366 98.08 69.19 -7.81
CA THR A 366 97.39 67.92 -7.48
C THR A 366 95.85 67.87 -7.63
N PRO A 367 95.07 68.98 -7.68
CA PRO A 367 93.60 68.88 -7.57
C PRO A 367 92.89 68.41 -8.85
N LEU A 368 93.45 68.66 -10.03
CA LEU A 368 92.83 68.23 -11.30
C LEU A 368 92.86 66.72 -11.52
N LEU A 369 93.82 66.01 -10.92
CA LEU A 369 93.89 64.55 -11.03
C LEU A 369 92.87 63.87 -10.11
N ASN A 370 92.72 64.39 -8.89
CA ASN A 370 91.75 63.89 -7.92
C ASN A 370 90.30 64.18 -8.34
N GLU A 371 90.02 65.32 -8.98
CA GLU A 371 88.67 65.62 -9.50
C GLU A 371 88.28 64.68 -10.65
N LEU A 372 89.24 64.29 -11.49
CA LEU A 372 89.03 63.35 -12.59
C LEU A 372 88.85 61.91 -12.09
N GLU A 373 89.59 61.52 -11.05
CA GLU A 373 89.47 60.23 -10.37
C GLU A 373 88.13 60.12 -9.62
N GLN A 374 87.69 61.20 -8.96
CA GLN A 374 86.39 61.29 -8.29
C GLN A 374 85.22 61.24 -9.30
N LYS A 375 85.34 61.90 -10.46
CA LYS A 375 84.37 61.80 -11.55
C LYS A 375 84.32 60.40 -12.16
N LEU A 376 85.44 59.69 -12.23
CA LEU A 376 85.49 58.32 -12.71
C LEU A 376 84.82 57.36 -11.72
N ASP A 377 85.06 57.53 -10.41
CA ASP A 377 84.40 56.74 -9.36
C ASP A 377 82.89 57.02 -9.30
N GLU A 378 82.46 58.27 -9.46
CA GLU A 378 81.04 58.63 -9.62
C GLU A 378 80.40 57.89 -10.80
N LEU A 379 81.06 57.90 -11.97
CA LEU A 379 80.60 57.16 -13.15
C LEU A 379 80.59 55.64 -12.94
N GLN A 380 81.56 55.11 -12.21
CA GLN A 380 81.68 53.68 -11.93
C GLN A 380 80.59 53.22 -10.96
N ASN A 381 80.25 54.05 -9.97
CA ASN A 381 79.13 53.83 -9.06
C ASN A 381 77.79 53.93 -9.80
N LEU A 382 77.64 54.90 -10.70
CA LEU A 382 76.44 55.06 -11.51
C LEU A 382 76.23 53.87 -12.47
N LYS A 383 77.33 53.35 -13.04
CA LYS A 383 77.32 52.10 -13.83
C LYS A 383 76.87 50.90 -12.98
N HIS A 384 77.41 50.71 -11.78
CA HIS A 384 77.00 49.60 -10.92
C HIS A 384 75.53 49.73 -10.49
N SER A 385 75.08 50.95 -10.19
CA SER A 385 73.68 51.24 -9.89
C SER A 385 72.77 50.87 -11.07
N LEU A 386 73.12 51.29 -12.29
CA LEU A 386 72.36 50.94 -13.49
C LEU A 386 72.33 49.44 -13.76
N VAL A 387 73.46 48.73 -13.57
CA VAL A 387 73.51 47.27 -13.74
C VAL A 387 72.60 46.58 -12.75
N ASN A 388 72.64 46.97 -11.47
CA ASN A 388 71.77 46.41 -10.43
C ASN A 388 70.29 46.70 -10.70
N GLU A 389 69.96 47.90 -11.18
CA GLU A 389 68.59 48.26 -11.55
C GLU A 389 68.10 47.45 -12.77
N THR A 390 68.99 47.20 -13.74
CA THR A 390 68.68 46.34 -14.89
C THR A 390 68.45 44.89 -14.47
N GLU A 391 69.20 44.41 -13.48
CA GLU A 391 69.07 43.06 -12.93
C GLU A 391 67.80 42.90 -12.08
N ASP A 392 67.42 43.91 -11.28
CA ASP A 392 66.13 43.96 -10.57
C ASP A 392 64.96 43.98 -11.56
N LEU A 393 65.04 44.80 -12.63
CA LEU A 393 64.03 44.83 -13.68
C LEU A 393 63.89 43.49 -14.40
N LYS A 394 64.98 42.75 -14.58
CA LYS A 394 64.96 41.41 -15.17
C LYS A 394 64.27 40.41 -14.24
N LEU A 395 64.57 40.44 -12.94
CA LEU A 395 63.89 39.61 -11.94
C LEU A 395 62.39 39.91 -11.86
N ARG A 396 61.99 41.19 -11.98
CA ARG A 396 60.57 41.59 -12.07
C ARG A 396 59.90 41.11 -13.36
N LEU A 397 60.64 41.04 -14.47
CA LEU A 397 60.12 40.51 -15.72
C LEU A 397 59.89 38.99 -15.62
N ASP A 398 60.82 38.27 -14.99
CA ASP A 398 60.71 36.83 -14.77
C ASP A 398 59.57 36.50 -13.78
N SER A 399 59.34 37.33 -12.74
CA SER A 399 58.19 37.16 -11.85
C SER A 399 56.86 37.50 -12.54
N LEU A 400 56.83 38.51 -13.42
CA LEU A 400 55.66 38.79 -14.26
C LEU A 400 55.36 37.63 -15.21
N ALA A 401 56.38 36.95 -15.73
CA ALA A 401 56.19 35.76 -16.55
C ALA A 401 55.57 34.61 -15.74
N SER A 402 56.03 34.36 -14.51
CA SER A 402 55.43 33.31 -13.67
C SER A 402 54.00 33.63 -13.24
N ILE A 403 53.69 34.91 -12.97
CA ILE A 403 52.32 35.38 -12.70
C ILE A 403 51.43 35.20 -13.93
N LYS A 404 51.97 35.41 -15.13
CA LYS A 404 51.22 35.17 -16.37
C LYS A 404 50.92 33.68 -16.56
N ASP A 405 51.91 32.82 -16.34
CA ASP A 405 51.73 31.37 -16.44
C ASP A 405 50.71 30.86 -15.41
N SER A 406 50.73 31.39 -14.18
CA SER A 406 49.71 31.06 -13.16
C SER A 406 48.32 31.60 -13.53
N SER A 407 48.25 32.79 -14.13
CA SER A 407 46.99 33.36 -14.65
C SER A 407 46.41 32.53 -15.80
N ASP A 408 47.26 31.98 -16.68
CA ASP A 408 46.84 31.10 -17.76
C ASP A 408 46.36 29.74 -17.22
N SER A 409 47.00 29.21 -16.17
CA SER A 409 46.53 28.01 -15.44
C SER A 409 45.17 28.23 -14.78
N LEU A 410 45.00 29.32 -14.03
CA LEU A 410 43.73 29.68 -13.39
C LEU A 410 42.61 29.87 -14.41
N ARG A 411 42.93 30.42 -15.59
CA ARG A 411 41.96 30.55 -16.67
C ARG A 411 41.53 29.18 -17.21
N SER A 412 42.46 28.25 -17.39
CA SER A 412 42.17 26.88 -17.80
C SER A 412 41.29 26.16 -16.77
N GLU A 413 41.62 26.28 -15.49
CA GLU A 413 40.81 25.73 -14.40
C GLU A 413 39.41 26.34 -14.36
N PHE A 414 39.29 27.66 -14.56
CA PHE A 414 38.00 28.33 -14.64
C PHE A 414 37.14 27.82 -15.82
N GLU A 415 37.74 27.62 -16.99
CA GLU A 415 37.05 27.02 -18.14
C GLU A 415 36.59 25.58 -17.86
N GLU A 416 37.38 24.80 -17.13
CA GLU A 416 37.02 23.44 -16.70
C GLU A 416 35.90 23.46 -15.64
N LEU A 417 35.95 24.40 -14.70
CA LEU A 417 34.93 24.62 -13.68
C LEU A 417 33.60 25.04 -14.31
N GLN A 418 33.65 25.87 -15.36
CA GLN A 418 32.46 26.28 -16.12
C GLN A 418 31.86 25.11 -16.90
N ARG A 419 32.68 24.24 -17.52
CA ARG A 419 32.19 22.99 -18.12
C ARG A 419 31.55 22.07 -17.09
N ARG A 420 32.20 21.86 -15.94
CA ARG A 420 31.61 21.10 -14.83
C ARG A 420 30.30 21.71 -14.34
N SER A 421 30.20 23.03 -14.24
CA SER A 421 28.96 23.70 -13.86
C SER A 421 27.83 23.40 -14.86
N SER A 422 28.12 23.40 -16.16
CA SER A 422 27.16 23.01 -17.20
C SER A 422 26.73 21.54 -17.06
N ASP A 423 27.68 20.63 -16.80
CA ASP A 423 27.37 19.23 -16.55
C ASP A 423 26.52 19.04 -15.28
N TRP A 424 26.73 19.88 -14.26
CA TRP A 424 25.91 19.93 -13.05
C TRP A 424 24.49 20.44 -13.32
N GLU A 425 24.33 21.46 -14.17
CA GLU A 425 23.01 21.93 -14.60
C GLU A 425 22.25 20.85 -15.39
N ASP A 426 22.93 20.13 -16.29
CA ASP A 426 22.36 19.03 -17.05
C ASP A 426 21.96 17.84 -16.15
N THR A 427 22.80 17.49 -15.18
CA THR A 427 22.46 16.43 -14.21
C THR A 427 21.33 16.85 -13.28
N PHE A 428 21.25 18.13 -12.90
CA PHE A 428 20.13 18.67 -12.13
C PHE A 428 18.81 18.64 -12.91
N THR A 429 18.82 18.97 -14.20
CA THR A 429 17.62 18.86 -15.05
C THR A 429 17.17 17.41 -15.19
N ARG A 430 18.10 16.47 -15.40
CA ARG A 430 17.77 15.03 -15.40
C ARG A 430 17.21 14.55 -14.06
N LEU A 431 17.67 15.11 -12.94
CA LEU A 431 17.14 14.79 -11.62
C LEU A 431 15.70 15.31 -11.46
N LEU A 432 15.39 16.51 -11.98
CA LEU A 432 14.02 17.04 -12.00
C LEU A 432 13.09 16.16 -12.85
N GLU A 433 13.52 15.76 -14.05
CA GLU A 433 12.75 14.84 -14.90
C GLU A 433 12.54 13.47 -14.24
N ALA A 434 13.55 12.95 -13.54
CA ALA A 434 13.43 11.72 -12.76
C ALA A 434 12.46 11.90 -11.57
N GLY A 435 12.45 13.07 -10.94
CA GLY A 435 11.51 13.42 -9.87
C GLY A 435 10.07 13.51 -10.37
N GLU A 436 9.83 14.10 -11.54
CA GLU A 436 8.51 14.11 -12.19
C GLU A 436 8.04 12.69 -12.51
N LYS A 437 8.91 11.86 -13.09
CA LYS A 437 8.60 10.44 -13.33
C LYS A 437 8.33 9.65 -12.05
N ALA A 438 9.03 9.97 -10.96
CA ALA A 438 8.79 9.34 -9.67
C ALA A 438 7.41 9.71 -9.10
N LEU A 439 6.98 10.97 -9.27
CA LEU A 439 5.62 11.42 -8.92
C LEU A 439 4.55 10.72 -9.77
N GLU A 440 4.77 10.59 -11.09
CA GLU A 440 3.89 9.82 -11.96
C GLU A 440 3.80 8.35 -11.50
N MET A 441 4.94 7.75 -11.13
CA MET A 441 4.96 6.39 -10.54
C MET A 441 4.17 6.33 -9.24
N GLU A 442 4.30 7.31 -8.35
CA GLU A 442 3.55 7.38 -7.08
C GLU A 442 2.03 7.46 -7.32
N GLU A 443 1.60 8.23 -8.32
CA GLU A 443 0.19 8.28 -8.75
C GLU A 443 -0.29 6.90 -9.23
N THR A 444 0.49 6.22 -10.08
CA THR A 444 0.13 4.86 -10.52
C THR A 444 0.12 3.83 -9.39
N PHE A 445 1.00 3.98 -8.38
CA PHE A 445 0.96 3.14 -7.18
C PHE A 445 -0.27 3.43 -6.32
N GLY A 446 -0.70 4.69 -6.24
CA GLY A 446 -1.97 5.09 -5.63
C GLY A 446 -3.14 4.37 -6.28
N ASP A 447 -3.26 4.48 -7.61
CA ASP A 447 -4.30 3.80 -8.40
C ASP A 447 -4.27 2.27 -8.23
N LEU A 448 -3.08 1.67 -8.23
CA LEU A 448 -2.90 0.24 -8.00
C LEU A 448 -3.34 -0.17 -6.58
N THR A 449 -3.07 0.67 -5.58
CA THR A 449 -3.45 0.41 -4.18
C THR A 449 -4.96 0.48 -4.02
N GLU A 450 -5.63 1.51 -4.56
CA GLU A 450 -7.10 1.60 -4.57
C GLU A 450 -7.71 0.39 -5.28
N ARG A 451 -7.12 -0.03 -6.40
CA ARG A 451 -7.57 -1.22 -7.12
C ARG A 451 -7.37 -2.49 -6.31
N LEU A 452 -6.29 -2.60 -5.53
CA LEU A 452 -6.02 -3.72 -4.63
C LEU A 452 -7.05 -3.78 -3.49
N GLU A 453 -7.38 -2.64 -2.90
CA GLU A 453 -8.45 -2.54 -1.89
C GLU A 453 -9.82 -2.96 -2.47
N SER A 454 -10.14 -2.52 -3.69
CA SER A 454 -11.37 -2.95 -4.37
C SER A 454 -11.38 -4.46 -4.64
N LEU A 455 -10.23 -5.05 -4.98
CA LEU A 455 -10.06 -6.49 -5.18
C LEU A 455 -10.22 -7.27 -3.86
N GLU A 456 -9.72 -6.74 -2.75
CA GLU A 456 -9.93 -7.31 -1.42
C GLU A 456 -11.41 -7.26 -1.01
N ALA A 457 -12.10 -6.15 -1.29
CA ALA A 457 -13.53 -6.03 -1.05
C ALA A 457 -14.33 -7.07 -1.86
N VAL A 458 -14.06 -7.17 -3.17
CA VAL A 458 -14.69 -8.19 -4.04
C VAL A 458 -14.35 -9.60 -3.56
N ARG A 459 -13.11 -9.86 -3.13
CA ARG A 459 -12.72 -11.16 -2.54
C ARG A 459 -13.51 -11.45 -1.27
N GLY A 460 -13.76 -10.44 -0.44
CA GLY A 460 -14.60 -10.53 0.75
C GLY A 460 -16.04 -10.91 0.39
N GLU A 461 -16.63 -10.25 -0.61
CA GLU A 461 -17.97 -10.56 -1.12
C GLU A 461 -18.05 -11.98 -1.69
N VAL A 462 -17.09 -12.39 -2.52
CA VAL A 462 -17.01 -13.75 -3.08
C VAL A 462 -16.91 -14.79 -1.98
N LYS A 463 -16.14 -14.51 -0.92
CA LYS A 463 -16.05 -15.39 0.24
C LYS A 463 -17.39 -15.47 0.98
N GLY A 464 -18.08 -14.35 1.16
CA GLY A 464 -19.43 -14.32 1.75
C GLY A 464 -20.44 -15.14 0.95
N LEU A 465 -20.43 -15.01 -0.39
CA LEU A 465 -21.27 -15.82 -1.28
C LEU A 465 -20.92 -17.31 -1.21
N PHE A 466 -19.64 -17.66 -1.03
CA PHE A 466 -19.23 -19.04 -0.86
C PHE A 466 -19.74 -19.63 0.46
N GLU A 467 -19.63 -18.87 1.55
CA GLU A 467 -20.18 -19.25 2.86
C GLU A 467 -21.72 -19.41 2.81
N GLU A 468 -22.42 -18.51 2.12
CA GLU A 468 -23.87 -18.60 1.90
C GLU A 468 -24.24 -19.81 1.03
N THR A 469 -23.46 -20.09 -0.02
CA THR A 469 -23.64 -21.28 -0.87
C THR A 469 -23.43 -22.57 -0.07
N ASP A 470 -22.42 -22.63 0.79
CA ASP A 470 -22.19 -23.79 1.66
C ASP A 470 -23.32 -23.93 2.70
N ALA A 471 -23.84 -22.82 3.25
CA ALA A 471 -25.01 -22.85 4.12
C ALA A 471 -26.25 -23.38 3.39
N HIS A 472 -26.49 -22.95 2.14
CA HIS A 472 -27.55 -23.49 1.30
C HIS A 472 -27.35 -24.97 0.98
N LYS A 473 -26.11 -25.41 0.75
CA LYS A 473 -25.78 -26.82 0.52
C LYS A 473 -26.06 -27.68 1.74
N GLU A 474 -25.71 -27.23 2.94
CA GLU A 474 -26.06 -27.93 4.18
C GLU A 474 -27.57 -27.94 4.44
N ALA A 475 -28.27 -26.83 4.16
CA ALA A 475 -29.73 -26.79 4.23
C ALA A 475 -30.37 -27.77 3.22
N ALA A 476 -29.85 -27.86 2.00
CA ALA A 476 -30.29 -28.80 0.97
C ALA A 476 -30.01 -30.26 1.37
N LYS A 477 -28.87 -30.56 1.99
CA LYS A 477 -28.61 -31.89 2.59
C LYS A 477 -29.63 -32.20 3.69
N GLY A 478 -29.93 -31.23 4.56
CA GLY A 478 -30.95 -31.36 5.59
C GLY A 478 -32.34 -31.65 5.02
N LEU A 479 -32.73 -30.96 3.94
CA LEU A 479 -33.98 -31.25 3.21
C LEU A 479 -33.95 -32.62 2.55
N THR A 480 -32.83 -33.03 1.97
CA THR A 480 -32.67 -34.36 1.35
C THR A 480 -32.84 -35.47 2.39
N ASN A 481 -32.25 -35.29 3.58
CA ASN A 481 -32.42 -36.23 4.69
C ASN A 481 -33.89 -36.31 5.16
N LYS A 482 -34.58 -35.16 5.25
CA LYS A 482 -36.03 -35.13 5.53
C LYS A 482 -36.85 -35.79 4.43
N LEU A 483 -36.44 -35.67 3.16
CA LEU A 483 -37.10 -36.33 2.04
C LEU A 483 -36.92 -37.84 2.13
N TYR A 484 -35.72 -38.34 2.48
CA TYR A 484 -35.50 -39.76 2.75
C TYR A 484 -36.34 -40.27 3.93
N SER A 485 -36.47 -39.51 5.02
CA SER A 485 -37.34 -39.92 6.13
C SER A 485 -38.81 -39.94 5.73
N LEU A 486 -39.28 -38.93 4.99
CA LEU A 486 -40.65 -38.90 4.47
C LEU A 486 -40.90 -40.01 3.45
N GLN A 487 -39.93 -40.34 2.61
CA GLN A 487 -40.03 -41.47 1.69
C GLN A 487 -40.17 -42.78 2.47
N ASN A 488 -39.38 -42.98 3.51
CA ASN A 488 -39.50 -44.14 4.39
C ASN A 488 -40.87 -44.18 5.12
N ASP A 489 -41.36 -43.03 5.58
CA ASP A 489 -42.70 -42.94 6.19
C ASP A 489 -43.81 -43.26 5.17
N VAL A 490 -43.65 -42.82 3.92
CA VAL A 490 -44.56 -43.18 2.80
C VAL A 490 -44.50 -44.67 2.52
N GLU A 491 -43.32 -45.29 2.48
CA GLU A 491 -43.19 -46.74 2.30
C GLU A 491 -43.86 -47.52 3.44
N ILE A 492 -43.74 -47.05 4.70
CA ILE A 492 -44.45 -47.62 5.85
C ILE A 492 -45.96 -47.43 5.71
N LEU A 493 -46.42 -46.27 5.24
CA LEU A 493 -47.83 -45.99 5.01
C LEU A 493 -48.40 -46.84 3.86
N GLU A 494 -47.67 -47.04 2.78
CA GLU A 494 -48.05 -47.94 1.68
C GLU A 494 -48.13 -49.40 2.16
N ALA A 495 -47.20 -49.83 3.04
CA ALA A 495 -47.26 -51.15 3.66
C ALA A 495 -48.50 -51.30 4.56
N ARG A 496 -48.81 -50.28 5.37
CA ARG A 496 -50.04 -50.25 6.19
C ARG A 496 -51.29 -50.19 5.33
N GLU A 497 -51.29 -49.47 4.23
CA GLU A 497 -52.40 -49.42 3.28
C GLU A 497 -52.65 -50.81 2.68
N LYS A 498 -51.59 -51.53 2.28
CA LYS A 498 -51.71 -52.92 1.82
C LYS A 498 -52.26 -53.85 2.91
N GLU A 499 -51.79 -53.72 4.14
CA GLU A 499 -52.32 -54.49 5.27
C GLU A 499 -53.80 -54.17 5.52
N ILE A 500 -54.18 -52.89 5.53
CA ILE A 500 -55.58 -52.46 5.66
C ILE A 500 -56.41 -53.01 4.51
N ALA A 501 -55.96 -52.90 3.26
CA ALA A 501 -56.65 -53.45 2.11
C ALA A 501 -56.83 -54.98 2.21
N GLU A 502 -55.85 -55.70 2.75
CA GLU A 502 -55.98 -57.14 3.01
C GLU A 502 -56.98 -57.44 4.14
N THR A 503 -56.98 -56.64 5.22
CA THR A 503 -57.98 -56.78 6.29
C THR A 503 -59.39 -56.46 5.80
N VAL A 504 -59.55 -55.43 4.95
CA VAL A 504 -60.82 -55.07 4.31
C VAL A 504 -61.29 -56.21 3.41
N ARG A 505 -60.40 -56.79 2.60
CA ARG A 505 -60.73 -57.95 1.77
C ARG A 505 -61.16 -59.15 2.61
N LYS A 506 -60.45 -59.45 3.71
CA LYS A 506 -60.85 -60.52 4.65
C LYS A 506 -62.20 -60.22 5.33
N THR A 507 -62.49 -58.97 5.65
CA THR A 507 -63.80 -58.59 6.19
C THR A 507 -64.90 -58.69 5.14
N ASP A 508 -64.63 -58.36 3.88
CA ASP A 508 -65.57 -58.53 2.77
C ASP A 508 -65.86 -60.01 2.52
N ASP A 509 -64.83 -60.87 2.49
CA ASP A 509 -65.00 -62.33 2.41
C ASP A 509 -65.85 -62.86 3.58
N ARG A 510 -65.64 -62.31 4.79
CA ARG A 510 -66.44 -62.65 5.96
C ARG A 510 -67.88 -62.15 5.82
N ILE A 511 -68.09 -60.95 5.29
CA ILE A 511 -69.43 -60.40 5.00
C ILE A 511 -70.13 -61.27 3.97
N GLU A 512 -69.46 -61.71 2.91
CA GLU A 512 -70.02 -62.63 1.91
C GLU A 512 -70.40 -63.97 2.56
N SER A 513 -69.55 -64.52 3.43
CA SER A 513 -69.87 -65.73 4.19
C SER A 513 -71.08 -65.54 5.12
N LEU A 514 -71.21 -64.35 5.72
CA LEU A 514 -72.38 -64.00 6.54
C LEU A 514 -73.63 -63.80 5.69
N PHE A 515 -73.51 -63.28 4.47
CA PHE A 515 -74.62 -63.20 3.52
C PHE A 515 -75.10 -64.60 3.11
N ARG A 516 -74.18 -65.54 2.84
CA ARG A 516 -74.55 -66.95 2.57
C ARG A 516 -75.27 -67.56 3.76
N LYS A 517 -74.75 -67.39 4.98
CA LYS A 517 -75.41 -67.84 6.21
C LYS A 517 -76.75 -67.15 6.44
N LYS A 518 -76.90 -65.87 6.10
CA LYS A 518 -78.17 -65.14 6.18
C LYS A 518 -79.20 -65.71 5.20
N GLU A 519 -78.78 -66.10 4.00
CA GLU A 519 -79.66 -66.73 3.01
C GLU A 519 -80.06 -68.15 3.45
N GLU A 520 -79.14 -68.91 4.06
CA GLU A 520 -79.44 -70.18 4.72
C GLU A 520 -80.43 -69.99 5.88
N ILE A 521 -80.25 -68.96 6.71
CA ILE A 521 -81.18 -68.60 7.80
C ILE A 521 -82.55 -68.26 7.23
N ARG A 522 -82.65 -67.45 6.16
CA ARG A 522 -83.94 -67.19 5.49
C ARG A 522 -84.59 -68.48 4.97
N SER A 523 -83.82 -69.41 4.43
CA SER A 523 -84.34 -70.71 4.02
C SER A 523 -84.86 -71.52 5.21
N VAL A 524 -84.17 -71.44 6.35
CA VAL A 524 -84.59 -72.05 7.60
C VAL A 524 -85.83 -71.35 8.16
N GLU A 525 -85.91 -70.02 8.12
CA GLU A 525 -87.10 -69.22 8.50
C GLU A 525 -88.31 -69.61 7.65
N ALA A 526 -88.16 -69.72 6.32
CA ALA A 526 -89.23 -70.18 5.44
C ALA A 526 -89.67 -71.64 5.74
N LYS A 527 -88.74 -72.50 6.19
CA LYS A 527 -89.08 -73.84 6.68
C LYS A 527 -89.80 -73.79 8.03
N PHE A 528 -89.43 -72.86 8.91
CA PHE A 528 -90.11 -72.64 10.18
C PHE A 528 -91.51 -72.09 9.99
N GLU A 529 -91.73 -71.15 9.07
CA GLU A 529 -93.04 -70.64 8.68
C GLU A 529 -93.93 -71.78 8.17
N LYS A 530 -93.38 -72.67 7.33
CA LYS A 530 -94.07 -73.88 6.89
C LYS A 530 -94.36 -74.88 8.02
N ILE A 531 -93.50 -74.95 9.04
CA ILE A 531 -93.75 -75.74 10.25
C ILE A 531 -94.83 -75.07 11.11
N GLU A 532 -94.85 -73.75 11.19
CA GLU A 532 -95.87 -72.98 11.89
C GLU A 532 -97.25 -73.20 11.27
N ASP A 533 -97.36 -73.16 9.94
CA ASP A 533 -98.58 -73.54 9.22
C ASP A 533 -99.01 -74.98 9.57
N LEU A 534 -98.07 -75.93 9.57
CA LEU A 534 -98.35 -77.31 9.97
C LEU A 534 -98.74 -77.42 11.46
N MET A 535 -98.24 -76.56 12.34
CA MET A 535 -98.66 -76.51 13.75
C MET A 535 -100.05 -75.91 13.90
N VAL A 536 -100.42 -74.93 13.07
CA VAL A 536 -101.79 -74.41 13.01
C VAL A 536 -102.73 -75.52 12.56
N ASP A 537 -102.40 -76.25 11.49
CA ASP A 537 -103.16 -77.43 11.04
C ASP A 537 -103.23 -78.52 12.13
N LEU A 538 -102.14 -78.77 12.85
CA LEU A 538 -102.11 -79.74 13.95
C LEU A 538 -102.96 -79.27 15.14
N SER A 539 -102.97 -77.96 15.43
CA SER A 539 -103.81 -77.34 16.47
C SER A 539 -105.29 -77.45 16.10
N GLU A 540 -105.65 -77.19 14.84
CA GLU A 540 -107.01 -77.43 14.34
C GLU A 540 -107.40 -78.90 14.44
N ARG A 541 -106.52 -79.83 14.02
CA ARG A 541 -106.75 -81.27 14.22
C ARG A 541 -106.86 -81.63 15.70
N HIS A 542 -106.06 -81.04 16.58
CA HIS A 542 -106.15 -81.29 18.02
C HIS A 542 -107.48 -80.78 18.58
N LYS A 543 -107.97 -79.62 18.12
CA LYS A 543 -109.30 -79.09 18.46
C LYS A 543 -110.42 -79.99 17.94
N GLN A 544 -110.26 -80.55 16.73
CA GLN A 544 -111.18 -81.58 16.18
C GLN A 544 -111.14 -82.88 17.00
N ILE A 545 -109.95 -83.35 17.42
CA ILE A 545 -109.79 -84.52 18.29
C ILE A 545 -110.39 -84.25 19.66
N SER A 546 -110.21 -83.06 20.21
CA SER A 546 -110.73 -82.68 21.51
C SER A 546 -112.26 -82.56 21.49
N THR A 547 -112.86 -82.05 20.41
CA THR A 547 -114.31 -82.10 20.21
C THR A 547 -114.83 -83.53 19.98
N LEU A 548 -114.07 -84.40 19.32
CA LEU A 548 -114.38 -85.84 19.23
C LEU A 548 -114.25 -86.54 20.58
N GLN A 549 -113.25 -86.20 21.41
CA GLN A 549 -113.09 -86.71 22.77
C GLN A 549 -114.26 -86.28 23.64
N HIS A 550 -114.70 -85.02 23.56
CA HIS A 550 -115.85 -84.56 24.30
C HIS A 550 -117.13 -85.28 23.87
N ARG A 551 -117.33 -85.50 22.56
CA ARG A 551 -118.40 -86.37 22.05
C ARG A 551 -118.28 -87.83 22.52
N MET A 552 -117.06 -88.36 22.64
CA MET A 552 -116.82 -89.70 23.21
C MET A 552 -117.14 -89.74 24.71
N GLU A 553 -116.84 -88.69 25.46
CA GLU A 553 -117.20 -88.57 26.87
C GLU A 553 -118.71 -88.42 27.05
N ASP A 554 -119.39 -87.65 26.21
CA ASP A 554 -120.86 -87.58 26.18
C ASP A 554 -121.47 -88.94 25.81
N LEU A 555 -120.90 -89.65 24.84
CA LEU A 555 -121.29 -91.04 24.53
C LEU A 555 -121.04 -91.99 25.69
N LYS A 556 -119.93 -91.81 26.42
CA LYS A 556 -119.60 -92.61 27.60
C LYS A 556 -120.55 -92.30 28.77
N ALA A 557 -120.92 -91.05 28.97
CA ALA A 557 -121.92 -90.63 29.94
C ALA A 557 -123.31 -91.19 29.57
N GLY A 558 -123.70 -91.12 28.29
CA GLY A 558 -124.91 -91.76 27.78
C GLY A 558 -124.90 -93.29 27.92
N ALA A 559 -123.75 -93.94 27.73
CA ALA A 559 -123.58 -95.37 27.95
C ALA A 559 -123.65 -95.77 29.43
N ILE A 560 -123.25 -94.89 30.36
CA ILE A 560 -123.43 -95.09 31.80
C ILE A 560 -124.92 -95.04 32.17
N VAL A 561 -125.70 -94.10 31.60
CA VAL A 561 -127.15 -94.04 31.82
C VAL A 561 -127.85 -95.29 31.25
N VAL A 562 -127.47 -95.75 30.06
CA VAL A 562 -127.99 -97.01 29.49
C VAL A 562 -127.56 -98.23 30.32
N LYS A 563 -126.37 -98.18 30.95
CA LYS A 563 -125.92 -99.21 31.88
C LYS A 563 -126.75 -99.21 33.17
N GLU A 564 -127.09 -98.06 33.74
CA GLU A 564 -127.99 -97.96 34.90
C GLU A 564 -129.41 -98.45 34.57
N ASP A 565 -129.94 -98.13 33.38
CA ASP A 565 -131.24 -98.65 32.92
C ASP A 565 -131.21 -100.18 32.70
N LEU A 566 -130.10 -100.74 32.23
CA LEU A 566 -129.90 -102.19 32.10
C LEU A 566 -129.67 -102.88 33.45
N GLU A 567 -129.01 -102.24 34.41
CA GLU A 567 -128.89 -102.73 35.79
C GLU A 567 -130.26 -102.71 36.50
N GLY A 568 -131.12 -101.72 36.19
CA GLY A 568 -132.52 -101.69 36.63
C GLY A 568 -133.37 -102.83 36.02
N LEU A 569 -133.19 -103.11 34.73
CA LEU A 569 -133.87 -104.23 34.04
C LEU A 569 -133.33 -105.61 34.47
N LEU A 570 -132.05 -105.70 34.85
CA LEU A 570 -131.45 -106.92 35.41
C LEU A 570 -131.95 -107.18 36.83
N GLY A 571 -132.19 -106.15 37.64
CA GLY A 571 -132.87 -106.31 38.94
C GLY A 571 -134.30 -106.88 38.82
N GLU A 572 -135.07 -106.42 37.84
CA GLU A 572 -136.41 -106.98 37.55
C GLU A 572 -136.38 -108.39 36.93
N ALA A 573 -135.27 -108.78 36.31
CA ALA A 573 -135.06 -110.11 35.76
C ALA A 573 -134.63 -111.11 36.84
N ASP A 574 -133.75 -110.71 37.77
CA ASP A 574 -133.30 -111.54 38.90
C ASP A 574 -134.45 -111.89 39.86
N ASP A 575 -135.35 -110.94 40.16
CA ASP A 575 -136.55 -111.19 40.97
C ASP A 575 -137.54 -112.19 40.33
N LYS A 576 -137.48 -112.37 38.99
CA LYS A 576 -138.27 -113.35 38.24
C LYS A 576 -137.54 -114.70 38.09
N PHE A 577 -136.21 -114.71 38.12
CA PHE A 577 -135.40 -115.93 38.11
C PHE A 577 -135.32 -116.60 39.49
N GLU A 578 -135.39 -115.84 40.59
CA GLU A 578 -135.40 -116.38 41.96
C GLU A 578 -136.69 -117.18 42.27
N LYS A 579 -137.81 -116.90 41.56
CA LYS A 579 -139.05 -117.69 41.64
C LYS A 579 -139.08 -118.92 40.73
N LEU A 580 -138.13 -119.07 39.80
CA LEU A 580 -138.03 -120.19 38.85
C LEU A 580 -136.89 -121.18 39.18
N SER A 581 -136.00 -120.83 40.11
CA SER A 581 -134.87 -121.69 40.52
C SER A 581 -135.13 -122.57 41.76
N GLY A 582 -136.38 -122.63 42.24
CA GLY A 582 -136.83 -123.61 43.26
C GLY A 582 -137.26 -124.97 42.69
N PHE A 583 -137.07 -125.21 41.38
CA PHE A 583 -137.64 -126.40 40.71
C PHE A 583 -136.64 -127.34 40.04
N LEU A 584 -135.34 -127.02 40.00
CA LEU A 584 -134.33 -127.90 39.39
C LEU A 584 -133.03 -127.93 40.21
N ASP A 585 -133.22 -128.14 41.51
CA ASP A 585 -132.24 -128.82 42.36
C ASP A 585 -132.23 -130.31 41.96
N ALA A 586 -131.33 -130.70 41.05
CA ALA A 586 -130.74 -132.04 41.01
C ALA A 586 -129.73 -132.19 39.85
N VAL A 587 -128.47 -132.35 40.26
CA VAL A 587 -127.36 -133.02 39.55
C VAL A 587 -126.52 -132.15 38.60
N GLY A 588 -125.34 -131.73 39.09
CA GLY A 588 -124.23 -131.39 38.19
C GLY A 588 -123.08 -130.52 38.70
N ALA A 589 -122.92 -130.31 40.01
CA ALA A 589 -121.73 -129.78 40.69
C ALA A 589 -120.41 -130.46 40.22
N VAL A 590 -119.16 -129.96 40.31
CA VAL A 590 -118.45 -128.77 40.85
C VAL A 590 -116.95 -129.05 40.51
N THR A 591 -116.12 -128.08 40.13
CA THR A 591 -115.03 -127.49 40.96
C THR A 591 -114.40 -126.34 40.15
N GLU A 592 -114.49 -125.07 40.57
CA GLU A 592 -113.67 -124.37 41.60
C GLU A 592 -112.18 -124.25 41.22
N GLY A 593 -111.49 -123.12 41.40
CA GLY A 593 -111.85 -121.90 42.10
C GLY A 593 -110.64 -120.96 42.13
N SER A 594 -110.94 -119.68 42.04
CA SER A 594 -110.07 -118.55 42.33
C SER A 594 -109.63 -118.52 43.80
N SER A 595 -108.45 -117.98 44.10
CA SER A 595 -108.30 -117.12 45.27
C SER A 595 -107.15 -116.12 45.15
N SER A 596 -107.49 -114.93 45.60
CA SER A 596 -106.72 -113.71 45.78
C SER A 596 -105.61 -113.82 46.84
N SER A 597 -104.53 -113.04 46.70
CA SER A 597 -104.13 -112.04 47.72
C SER A 597 -102.78 -111.35 47.43
N SER A 598 -102.82 -110.02 47.49
CA SER A 598 -101.84 -109.07 48.04
C SER A 598 -100.30 -109.23 47.91
N LYS A 599 -99.70 -108.09 47.51
CA LYS A 599 -98.46 -107.45 48.01
C LYS A 599 -97.07 -107.97 47.56
N SER A 600 -96.46 -107.08 46.76
CA SER A 600 -95.12 -106.49 46.95
C SER A 600 -93.90 -107.12 46.26
N LYS A 601 -93.14 -106.19 45.64
CA LYS A 601 -91.68 -106.11 45.46
C LYS A 601 -90.97 -107.07 44.48
N ASP A 602 -90.63 -106.45 43.36
CA ASP A 602 -89.27 -106.03 42.99
C ASP A 602 -88.48 -106.85 41.95
N SER A 603 -87.88 -106.05 41.06
CA SER A 603 -86.64 -106.24 40.33
C SER A 603 -86.64 -107.00 39.00
N SER A 604 -86.13 -106.27 37.99
CA SER A 604 -85.01 -106.67 37.12
C SER A 604 -85.29 -106.61 35.60
N LYS A 605 -84.72 -105.54 35.03
CA LYS A 605 -83.90 -105.48 33.80
C LYS A 605 -84.57 -105.19 32.44
N ASP A 606 -84.41 -103.92 32.04
CA ASP A 606 -83.34 -103.47 31.13
C ASP A 606 -83.29 -104.13 29.73
N HIS A 607 -84.16 -103.66 28.82
CA HIS A 607 -84.21 -104.05 27.40
C HIS A 607 -83.93 -102.90 26.41
N LEU A 608 -83.29 -101.80 26.83
CA LEU A 608 -82.97 -100.68 25.92
C LEU A 608 -81.48 -100.57 25.55
N ILE A 609 -80.57 -101.15 26.37
CA ILE A 609 -79.12 -101.06 26.17
C ILE A 609 -78.61 -102.15 25.19
N GLN A 610 -79.30 -103.29 25.06
CA GLN A 610 -78.90 -104.36 24.12
C GLN A 610 -79.24 -104.07 22.65
N ARG A 611 -80.29 -103.27 22.37
CA ARG A 611 -80.68 -102.92 20.99
C ARG A 611 -79.75 -101.88 20.35
N LYS A 612 -79.20 -100.96 21.14
CA LYS A 612 -78.24 -99.94 20.66
C LYS A 612 -76.84 -100.53 20.39
N LYS A 613 -76.42 -101.55 21.15
CA LYS A 613 -75.16 -102.28 20.93
C LYS A 613 -75.16 -103.08 19.62
N ALA A 614 -76.28 -103.69 19.26
CA ALA A 614 -76.40 -104.49 18.02
C ALA A 614 -76.36 -103.63 16.74
N THR A 615 -76.90 -102.40 16.77
CA THR A 615 -76.90 -101.50 15.59
C THR A 615 -75.52 -100.91 15.30
N VAL A 616 -74.74 -100.58 16.34
CA VAL A 616 -73.36 -100.08 16.19
C VAL A 616 -72.43 -101.17 15.63
N LEU A 617 -72.57 -102.42 16.09
CA LEU A 617 -71.79 -103.56 15.59
C LEU A 617 -72.14 -103.94 14.14
N ASN A 618 -73.40 -103.79 13.74
CA ASN A 618 -73.85 -104.08 12.38
C ASN A 618 -73.31 -103.06 11.35
N LEU A 619 -73.22 -101.78 11.71
CA LEU A 619 -72.68 -100.73 10.85
C LEU A 619 -71.14 -100.79 10.70
N TYR A 620 -70.44 -101.24 11.74
CA TYR A 620 -68.98 -101.42 11.69
C TYR A 620 -68.56 -102.67 10.88
N HIS A 621 -69.21 -103.82 11.10
CA HIS A 621 -68.83 -105.08 10.44
C HIS A 621 -69.31 -105.24 9.00
N ASN A 622 -70.45 -104.64 8.60
CA ASN A 622 -71.00 -104.81 7.24
C ASN A 622 -70.65 -103.68 6.26
N PHE A 623 -70.26 -102.47 6.73
CA PHE A 623 -70.02 -101.31 5.86
C PHE A 623 -68.66 -100.61 6.05
N GLN A 624 -67.78 -101.08 6.95
CA GLN A 624 -66.42 -100.55 7.17
C GLN A 624 -66.35 -99.04 7.50
N TRP A 625 -67.32 -98.50 8.24
CA TRP A 625 -67.31 -97.07 8.58
C TRP A 625 -66.37 -96.75 9.76
N PRO A 626 -65.66 -95.61 9.73
CA PRO A 626 -64.86 -95.13 10.87
C PRO A 626 -65.73 -94.80 12.09
N ALA A 627 -65.16 -94.93 13.29
CA ALA A 627 -65.84 -94.66 14.56
C ALA A 627 -66.42 -93.24 14.67
N GLU A 628 -65.74 -92.26 14.06
CA GLU A 628 -66.19 -90.86 13.99
C GLU A 628 -67.46 -90.72 13.15
N THR A 629 -67.54 -91.42 12.02
CA THR A 629 -68.69 -91.37 11.10
C THR A 629 -69.93 -92.06 11.68
N ILE A 630 -69.74 -93.10 12.50
CA ILE A 630 -70.83 -93.77 13.21
C ILE A 630 -71.37 -92.90 14.36
N ALA A 631 -70.48 -92.21 15.08
CA ALA A 631 -70.85 -91.30 16.17
C ALA A 631 -71.68 -90.10 15.66
N GLU A 632 -71.28 -89.54 14.52
CA GLU A 632 -71.94 -88.39 13.89
C GLU A 632 -73.33 -88.74 13.31
N LYS A 633 -73.50 -89.94 12.74
CA LYS A 633 -74.79 -90.37 12.18
C LYS A 633 -75.82 -90.84 13.21
N LEU A 634 -75.38 -91.28 14.38
CA LEU A 634 -76.26 -91.78 15.45
C LEU A 634 -76.44 -90.79 16.62
N ASN A 635 -75.85 -89.60 16.54
CA ASN A 635 -75.87 -88.58 17.61
C ASN A 635 -75.39 -89.16 18.96
N LEU A 636 -74.23 -89.81 18.95
CA LEU A 636 -73.58 -90.37 20.14
C LEU A 636 -72.20 -89.74 20.32
N GLU A 637 -71.73 -89.58 21.56
CA GLU A 637 -70.37 -89.11 21.84
C GLU A 637 -69.32 -90.08 21.26
N THR A 638 -68.30 -89.53 20.59
CA THR A 638 -67.20 -90.29 19.97
C THR A 638 -66.46 -91.17 20.99
N GLY A 639 -66.39 -90.75 22.25
CA GLY A 639 -65.85 -91.55 23.36
C GLY A 639 -66.64 -92.83 23.64
N LEU A 640 -67.98 -92.80 23.51
CA LEU A 640 -68.87 -93.93 23.79
C LEU A 640 -68.79 -95.01 22.69
N VAL A 641 -68.68 -94.57 21.43
CA VAL A 641 -68.50 -95.46 20.26
C VAL A 641 -67.13 -96.15 20.29
N ASN A 642 -66.06 -95.41 20.64
CA ASN A 642 -64.73 -95.97 20.84
C ASN A 642 -64.66 -96.96 22.01
N THR A 643 -65.39 -96.69 23.10
CA THR A 643 -65.46 -97.62 24.26
C THR A 643 -66.15 -98.93 23.89
N ILE A 644 -67.19 -98.89 23.04
CA ILE A 644 -67.90 -100.09 22.57
C ILE A 644 -67.02 -100.92 21.62
N LEU A 645 -66.28 -100.30 20.70
CA LEU A 645 -65.33 -100.98 19.81
C LEU A 645 -64.12 -101.57 20.56
N GLN A 646 -63.59 -100.84 21.54
CA GLN A 646 -62.49 -101.33 22.38
C GLN A 646 -62.92 -102.51 23.27
N SER A 647 -64.17 -102.53 23.76
CA SER A 647 -64.71 -103.62 24.58
C SER A 647 -64.85 -104.97 23.85
N GLU A 648 -64.82 -104.98 22.51
CA GLU A 648 -64.84 -106.21 21.71
C GLU A 648 -63.43 -106.69 21.32
N SER A 649 -62.47 -105.77 21.13
CA SER A 649 -61.06 -106.12 20.89
C SER A 649 -60.37 -106.81 22.08
N VAL A 650 -60.92 -106.68 23.29
CA VAL A 650 -60.41 -107.32 24.52
C VAL A 650 -61.02 -108.70 24.79
N LYS A 651 -61.98 -109.19 23.96
CA LYS A 651 -62.54 -110.56 24.06
C LYS A 651 -62.04 -111.53 22.98
N LYS A 652 -61.03 -111.15 22.20
CA LYS A 652 -60.19 -112.06 21.41
C LYS A 652 -58.75 -112.05 21.92
N LYS A 653 -58.59 -112.48 23.17
CA LYS A 653 -57.49 -113.31 23.64
C LYS A 653 -58.03 -114.27 24.69
#